data_AF-A0A4R6UQT4-F1
#
_entry.id   AF-A0A4R6UQT4-F1
#
_cell.length_a   1.000
_cell.length_b   1.000
_cell.length_c   1.000
_cell.angle_alpha   90.00
_cell.angle_beta   90.00
_cell.angle_gamma   90.00
#
_symmetry.space_group_name_H-M   'P 1'
#
loop_
_entity.id
_entity.type
_entity.pdbx_description
1 polymer ?
#
loop_
_entity_poly.entity_id
_entity_poly.type
_entity_poly.pdbx_seq_one_letter_code
_entity_poly.pdbx_strand_id
1 'polypeptide(L)'
;MSKLDDVQASLGNYFNHISGPNYIRIMDTPHVWGLPFGQEIMPQALARQAEFERAIEEIIQKARYRCDLSSLNSPDPDWVRVVLGAMDTALTNKMGRTTQTQFRFLFGQTPMSPFTEPANFTDFKAALVRLIRLRSSYWETMPEIWMGRFYRLEAGILSALKSRVFGDSAISSDDTKMTWNHSKIISVDGTEALVGGHNLNMDLFRSYPPVHDVSVVVHGAAAYSAQLYLNRMWDCGIDLFTKEKLNTRTLNWENGDSNRSLPADPLQQPTVTAYMKARQDALVAMHRSGVQPAAPDEQPAIPPREVPQDIRSQDLQTLEDLKLEVFQERIIYNQYDQFDRYKMSTAMLAVGKYWTGPNIETDYQKGSEIMKETLIKSAKRMIRMSQMDLISAWKKNWSDHVVCQWLMQALLANVALKVQVVVSPLDAGAGAEGDQYSFGSGASRTYELIKYYMTHDVNTDAKLTDKLAERADALSRLSIAPFFYTDAVRDDQSLEGETYKWPNLSKEGYTATLKQPSLESKPPRKGVIGSAALSVLSASGYIYNKVPSAPGNHAKIMIIDDEIYVVGSDNLYPGSLSEFNYLIEGDEAVNDLLTSYWQPLWQYSRPHVYGPKRPEAAYESNLSNPAYLYDLVVGTTATAINSTLKQFLSKHASDPIEIWYGQEDAGSPIVPMAPIPGVDPFAIASDGTPPSALLDSTFVFAIKAQFGLPEGVMPDVLPDIVVLGTDSQKVTYNMFFNTFQIATLDWGRGGAYAWRNYSQPTDSPYIFTYQVDMNFNAADPDSKFSSLPANVRDMLLQYNTSTMFSVQQLYLDLNNAGLQTMPQISGVPSNSPVYMKLQKDFVLKYWQSIAQSGQFVLGYAVHANAGTPSRTSMQPTSLNFMVSPHYDDTGAISKNHQLYTLNYLMETENRKLTVGGAFSWNWINDNEQNTYHGAMAVRREVFANFLIAAISPYLASIAITPTTTYRQSNAGFTWSASYSLARTPNQTFSYVSTPGSRVADYGFNASSHHSDTSGLISGHYNLDSAASASIDIAGNEITITLSASMNIDFSNGDLGAADISGLVGGYSNTIVLLVTVNDDGSISVADKPGYPTPKAIPANLSSGFMAGVDGVSGLADSLTSNYTTMTEYMKTFAAQVENYLNNSGTKWIFPGGQTFAFKKVGFSGNQDLVAHLVYVEPQ
;
A
#
# COMPACT_ATOMS: atom_id res chain seq x y z
N MET A 1 29.55 1.55 -11.89
CA MET A 1 29.34 3.01 -11.87
C MET A 1 28.20 3.24 -10.92
N SER A 2 28.34 4.24 -10.05
CA SER A 2 27.24 4.67 -9.20
C SER A 2 26.28 5.56 -10.00
N LYS A 3 25.08 5.81 -9.47
CA LYS A 3 24.10 6.68 -10.15
C LYS A 3 24.56 8.14 -10.13
N LEU A 4 25.38 8.53 -9.15
CA LEU A 4 26.09 9.81 -9.15
C LEU A 4 27.05 9.95 -10.35
N ASP A 5 27.83 8.91 -10.66
CA ASP A 5 28.74 8.93 -11.81
C ASP A 5 27.98 9.15 -13.13
N ASP A 6 26.88 8.41 -13.32
CA ASP A 6 26.03 8.47 -14.52
C ASP A 6 25.41 9.88 -14.72
N VAL A 7 24.93 10.49 -13.61
CA VAL A 7 24.41 11.86 -13.62
C VAL A 7 25.53 12.86 -13.88
N GLN A 8 26.69 12.73 -13.21
CA GLN A 8 27.81 13.66 -13.39
C GLN A 8 28.35 13.64 -14.84
N ALA A 9 28.46 12.47 -15.45
CA ALA A 9 28.82 12.32 -16.86
C ALA A 9 27.80 13.00 -17.81
N SER A 10 26.53 13.03 -17.43
CA SER A 10 25.45 13.67 -18.20
C SER A 10 25.45 15.21 -18.11
N LEU A 11 25.97 15.80 -17.02
CA LEU A 11 25.86 17.23 -16.73
C LEU A 11 26.80 18.13 -17.56
N GLY A 12 27.90 17.61 -18.09
CA GLY A 12 28.85 18.38 -18.91
C GLY A 12 29.34 19.65 -18.21
N ASN A 13 29.05 20.82 -18.79
CA ASN A 13 29.47 22.13 -18.25
C ASN A 13 28.47 22.75 -17.26
N TYR A 14 27.30 22.15 -17.03
CA TYR A 14 26.35 22.68 -16.05
C TYR A 14 26.90 22.57 -14.63
N PHE A 15 26.49 23.48 -13.75
CA PHE A 15 26.95 23.50 -12.35
C PHE A 15 26.74 22.14 -11.70
N ASN A 16 27.84 21.54 -11.28
CA ASN A 16 27.88 20.32 -10.51
C ASN A 16 29.11 20.38 -9.58
N HIS A 17 28.98 19.85 -8.36
CA HIS A 17 30.10 19.70 -7.45
C HIS A 17 29.90 18.45 -6.61
N ILE A 18 30.81 17.48 -6.75
CA ILE A 18 30.81 16.24 -5.98
C ILE A 18 31.64 16.41 -4.71
N SER A 19 31.16 15.82 -3.62
CA SER A 19 31.85 15.73 -2.34
C SER A 19 31.87 14.28 -1.88
N GLY A 20 32.90 13.91 -1.12
CA GLY A 20 33.07 12.56 -0.56
C GLY A 20 32.17 12.31 0.66
N PRO A 21 32.68 11.65 1.71
CA PRO A 21 31.88 11.36 2.90
C PRO A 21 31.30 12.60 3.57
N ASN A 22 30.00 12.57 3.84
CA ASN A 22 29.25 13.55 4.61
C ASN A 22 28.34 12.83 5.61
N TYR A 23 27.84 13.56 6.61
CA TYR A 23 26.86 13.06 7.57
C TYR A 23 25.59 13.90 7.53
N ILE A 24 24.44 13.24 7.45
CA ILE A 24 23.17 13.87 7.08
C ILE A 24 22.09 13.52 8.11
N ARG A 25 21.40 14.53 8.65
CA ARG A 25 20.21 14.37 9.50
C ARG A 25 18.97 14.83 8.73
N ILE A 26 17.97 13.97 8.61
CA ILE A 26 16.69 14.30 7.97
C ILE A 26 15.84 15.14 8.94
N MET A 27 15.26 16.22 8.41
CA MET A 27 14.35 17.13 9.11
C MET A 27 13.03 17.14 8.35
N ASP A 28 12.13 16.21 8.67
CA ASP A 28 10.74 16.27 8.25
C ASP A 28 9.89 16.97 9.32
N THR A 29 9.04 17.91 8.91
CA THR A 29 8.03 18.52 9.79
C THR A 29 6.65 18.27 9.22
N PRO A 30 5.61 18.07 10.05
CA PRO A 30 5.63 18.04 11.51
C PRO A 30 5.99 16.67 12.11
N HIS A 31 6.36 15.65 11.31
CA HIS A 31 6.68 14.29 11.76
C HIS A 31 5.58 13.68 12.66
N VAL A 32 4.37 13.55 12.09
CA VAL A 32 3.11 13.20 12.80
C VAL A 32 2.56 11.83 12.40
N TRP A 33 3.44 10.95 11.92
CA TRP A 33 3.08 9.62 11.39
C TRP A 33 2.25 8.80 12.37
N GLY A 34 1.03 8.41 11.98
CA GLY A 34 0.10 7.64 12.81
C GLY A 34 -0.61 8.42 13.93
N LEU A 35 -0.40 9.74 14.06
CA LEU A 35 -1.13 10.54 15.04
C LEU A 35 -2.60 10.77 14.62
N PRO A 36 -3.50 11.15 15.55
CA PRO A 36 -4.90 11.40 15.22
C PRO A 36 -5.08 12.49 14.16
N PHE A 37 -6.12 12.36 13.33
CA PHE A 37 -6.43 13.33 12.29
C PHE A 37 -7.11 14.58 12.87
N GLY A 38 -6.32 15.59 13.29
CA GLY A 38 -6.87 16.82 13.86
C GLY A 38 -5.83 17.75 14.51
N GLN A 39 -6.29 18.62 15.41
CA GLN A 39 -5.44 19.58 16.15
C GLN A 39 -4.51 18.89 17.17
N GLU A 40 -4.78 17.64 17.49
CA GLU A 40 -4.03 16.76 18.38
C GLU A 40 -2.56 16.58 17.93
N ILE A 41 -2.24 16.87 16.66
CA ILE A 41 -0.88 16.84 16.13
C ILE A 41 -0.02 18.06 16.54
N MET A 42 -0.62 19.16 16.99
CA MET A 42 0.09 20.43 17.18
C MET A 42 1.23 20.39 18.21
N PRO A 43 1.14 19.65 19.35
CA PRO A 43 2.28 19.51 20.26
C PRO A 43 3.53 18.90 19.59
N GLN A 44 3.34 17.94 18.67
CA GLN A 44 4.42 17.34 17.91
C GLN A 44 4.96 18.28 16.82
N ALA A 45 4.08 19.06 16.17
CA ALA A 45 4.49 20.11 15.24
C ALA A 45 5.37 21.18 15.91
N LEU A 46 4.98 21.62 17.11
CA LEU A 46 5.77 22.56 17.93
C LEU A 46 7.10 21.96 18.39
N ALA A 47 7.17 20.66 18.72
CA ALA A 47 8.43 19.99 19.03
C ALA A 47 9.37 19.98 17.80
N ARG A 48 8.89 19.59 16.62
CA ARG A 48 9.67 19.65 15.37
C ARG A 48 10.08 21.07 14.98
N GLN A 49 9.25 22.07 15.26
CA GLN A 49 9.56 23.49 15.06
C GLN A 49 10.78 23.92 15.88
N ALA A 50 10.82 23.56 17.18
CA ALA A 50 11.97 23.83 18.04
C ALA A 50 13.24 23.07 17.60
N GLU A 51 13.12 21.82 17.13
CA GLU A 51 14.25 21.07 16.56
C GLU A 51 14.80 21.70 15.27
N PHE A 52 13.94 22.37 14.49
CA PHE A 52 14.33 23.11 13.29
C PHE A 52 15.01 24.45 13.65
N GLU A 53 14.51 25.18 14.66
CA GLU A 53 15.22 26.34 15.24
C GLU A 53 16.62 25.96 15.72
N ARG A 54 16.72 24.92 16.57
CA ARG A 54 17.99 24.40 17.10
C ARG A 54 19.01 24.11 15.99
N ALA A 55 18.56 23.56 14.86
CA ALA A 55 19.40 23.31 13.69
C ALA A 55 19.92 24.59 13.01
N ILE A 56 19.06 25.61 12.85
CA ILE A 56 19.47 26.91 12.30
C ILE A 56 20.50 27.58 13.22
N GLU A 57 20.24 27.58 14.53
CA GLU A 57 21.13 28.19 15.51
C GLU A 57 22.49 27.50 15.55
N GLU A 58 22.51 26.15 15.56
CA GLU A 58 23.73 25.35 15.53
C GLU A 58 24.65 25.69 14.36
N ILE A 59 24.08 25.88 13.17
CA ILE A 59 24.85 26.16 11.95
C ILE A 59 25.35 27.61 12.00
N ILE A 60 24.47 28.58 12.24
CA ILE A 60 24.81 30.01 12.15
C ILE A 60 25.81 30.43 13.24
N GLN A 61 25.68 29.92 14.48
CA GLN A 61 26.57 30.33 15.59
C GLN A 61 28.05 30.01 15.34
N LYS A 62 28.36 29.09 14.42
CA LYS A 62 29.74 28.64 14.11
C LYS A 62 30.43 29.52 13.06
N ALA A 63 29.75 30.51 12.49
CA ALA A 63 30.27 31.35 11.42
C ALA A 63 31.56 32.10 11.80
N ARG A 64 32.69 31.69 11.21
CA ARG A 64 34.00 32.33 11.34
C ARG A 64 34.31 33.22 10.14
N TYR A 65 34.06 32.75 8.91
CA TYR A 65 34.45 33.43 7.68
C TYR A 65 33.25 33.81 6.79
N ARG A 66 32.28 32.92 6.59
CA ARG A 66 31.14 33.15 5.71
C ARG A 66 29.89 32.35 6.11
N CYS A 67 28.78 33.04 6.26
CA CYS A 67 27.43 32.47 6.36
C CYS A 67 26.59 32.93 5.16
N ASP A 68 25.99 32.00 4.44
CA ASP A 68 24.93 32.27 3.46
C ASP A 68 23.58 31.85 4.04
N LEU A 69 22.55 32.66 3.79
CA LEU A 69 21.15 32.28 3.92
C LEU A 69 20.42 32.66 2.63
N SER A 70 19.83 31.67 1.97
CA SER A 70 18.99 31.83 0.80
C SER A 70 17.60 31.22 1.05
N SER A 71 16.56 31.90 0.56
CA SER A 71 15.16 31.48 0.70
C SER A 71 14.31 32.10 -0.42
N LEU A 72 13.10 31.59 -0.64
CA LEU A 72 12.10 32.23 -1.51
C LEU A 72 11.77 33.64 -1.00
N ASN A 73 11.38 33.76 0.27
CA ASN A 73 11.07 35.02 0.94
C ASN A 73 12.12 35.29 2.03
N SER A 74 12.28 36.55 2.42
CA SER A 74 12.97 36.90 3.66
C SER A 74 12.27 36.26 4.87
N PRO A 75 13.01 35.85 5.92
CA PRO A 75 12.41 35.23 7.10
C PRO A 75 11.36 36.16 7.71
N ASP A 76 10.31 35.58 8.27
CA ASP A 76 9.32 36.34 9.03
C ASP A 76 9.89 36.84 10.39
N PRO A 77 9.18 37.70 11.13
CA PRO A 77 9.73 38.32 12.34
C PRO A 77 10.24 37.34 13.41
N ASP A 78 9.75 36.11 13.47
CA ASP A 78 10.18 35.13 14.47
C ASP A 78 11.40 34.35 14.00
N TRP A 79 11.45 33.89 12.74
CA TRP A 79 12.69 33.37 12.16
C TRP A 79 13.82 34.41 12.11
N VAL A 80 13.49 35.71 11.98
CA VAL A 80 14.46 36.80 12.12
C VAL A 80 15.09 36.82 13.51
N ARG A 81 14.36 36.55 14.59
CA ARG A 81 14.93 36.48 15.95
C ARG A 81 15.96 35.34 16.05
N VAL A 82 15.60 34.15 15.57
CA VAL A 82 16.46 32.95 15.58
C VAL A 82 17.76 33.22 14.80
N VAL A 83 17.64 33.71 13.56
CA VAL A 83 18.79 34.02 12.70
C VAL A 83 19.69 35.11 13.33
N LEU A 84 19.12 36.22 13.82
CA LEU A 84 19.91 37.30 14.39
C LEU A 84 20.50 36.98 15.77
N GLY A 85 19.82 36.14 16.57
CA GLY A 85 20.33 35.61 17.84
C GLY A 85 21.56 34.75 17.61
N ALA A 86 21.47 33.76 16.71
CA ALA A 86 22.60 32.92 16.33
C ALA A 86 23.77 33.73 15.72
N MET A 87 23.47 34.79 14.96
CA MET A 87 24.50 35.73 14.47
C MET A 87 25.21 36.50 15.59
N ASP A 88 24.49 36.97 16.63
CA ASP A 88 25.13 37.62 17.78
C ASP A 88 25.99 36.64 18.60
N THR A 89 25.49 35.42 18.79
CA THR A 89 26.24 34.34 19.45
C THR A 89 27.53 34.05 18.69
N ALA A 90 27.48 33.90 17.36
CA ALA A 90 28.67 33.75 16.52
C ALA A 90 29.66 34.90 16.72
N LEU A 91 29.22 36.15 16.49
CA LEU A 91 30.10 37.32 16.46
C LEU A 91 30.65 37.71 17.82
N THR A 92 29.92 37.42 18.90
CA THR A 92 30.43 37.65 20.26
C THR A 92 31.40 36.57 20.71
N ASN A 93 31.15 35.31 20.36
CA ASN A 93 32.03 34.20 20.74
C ASN A 93 33.46 34.47 20.25
N LYS A 94 34.43 34.39 21.17
CA LYS A 94 35.83 34.77 20.92
C LYS A 94 36.55 33.65 20.20
N MET A 95 36.66 33.78 18.88
CA MET A 95 37.28 32.80 18.00
C MET A 95 38.68 33.21 17.53
N GLY A 96 39.19 34.38 17.96
CA GLY A 96 40.43 34.95 17.46
C GLY A 96 40.30 35.42 16.00
N ARG A 97 39.19 36.07 15.66
CA ARG A 97 38.98 36.62 14.31
C ARG A 97 39.92 37.81 14.05
N THR A 98 40.66 37.72 12.94
CA THR A 98 41.49 38.81 12.40
C THR A 98 40.94 39.40 11.10
N THR A 99 39.88 38.79 10.56
CA THR A 99 39.18 39.16 9.33
C THR A 99 37.68 39.32 9.61
N GLN A 100 36.98 40.06 8.76
CA GLN A 100 35.52 40.20 8.87
C GLN A 100 34.84 38.86 8.55
N THR A 101 33.83 38.47 9.34
CA THR A 101 32.90 37.40 8.97
C THR A 101 31.87 37.95 7.99
N GLN A 102 31.69 37.28 6.85
CA GLN A 102 30.77 37.69 5.79
C GLN A 102 29.40 37.02 5.97
N PHE A 103 28.32 37.80 5.98
CA PHE A 103 26.95 37.33 5.94
C PHE A 103 26.30 37.73 4.62
N ARG A 104 25.76 36.76 3.89
CA ARG A 104 25.10 36.97 2.60
C ARG A 104 23.68 36.45 2.64
N PHE A 105 22.73 37.32 2.36
CA PHE A 105 21.31 37.01 2.34
C PHE A 105 20.76 37.13 0.92
N LEU A 106 20.21 36.05 0.36
CA LEU A 106 19.71 36.01 -1.02
C LEU A 106 18.25 35.55 -1.07
N PHE A 107 17.36 36.47 -1.44
CA PHE A 107 15.91 36.23 -1.46
C PHE A 107 15.32 36.35 -2.86
N GLY A 108 14.19 35.69 -3.11
CA GLY A 108 13.34 35.97 -4.27
C GLY A 108 12.52 37.24 -4.09
N GLN A 109 12.00 37.78 -5.19
CA GLN A 109 10.91 38.76 -5.16
C GLN A 109 9.80 38.25 -6.08
N THR A 110 8.63 37.98 -5.50
CA THR A 110 7.50 37.34 -6.19
C THR A 110 6.60 38.37 -6.87
N PRO A 111 5.68 37.96 -7.76
CA PRO A 111 4.73 38.85 -8.42
C PRO A 111 3.79 39.64 -7.49
N MET A 112 3.71 39.27 -6.20
CA MET A 112 2.86 39.92 -5.19
C MET A 112 3.40 41.28 -4.73
N SER A 113 4.68 41.56 -4.93
CA SER A 113 5.30 42.88 -4.67
C SER A 113 6.17 43.28 -5.87
N PRO A 114 5.56 43.63 -7.02
CA PRO A 114 6.30 43.74 -8.27
C PRO A 114 7.06 45.06 -8.45
N PHE A 115 6.75 46.09 -7.67
CA PHE A 115 7.30 47.46 -7.83
C PHE A 115 7.92 48.05 -6.56
N THR A 116 7.95 47.30 -5.46
CA THR A 116 8.42 47.75 -4.14
C THR A 116 9.21 46.65 -3.43
N GLU A 117 10.08 47.02 -2.49
CA GLU A 117 10.68 46.04 -1.58
C GLU A 117 9.59 45.34 -0.75
N PRO A 118 9.65 44.00 -0.59
CA PRO A 118 8.77 43.28 0.34
C PRO A 118 8.93 43.80 1.77
N ALA A 119 7.85 43.77 2.56
CA ALA A 119 7.86 44.24 3.95
C ALA A 119 8.91 43.49 4.79
N ASN A 120 8.85 42.16 4.81
CA ASN A 120 9.79 41.31 5.56
C ASN A 120 11.27 41.55 5.18
N PHE A 121 11.56 41.88 3.91
CA PHE A 121 12.92 42.24 3.46
C PHE A 121 13.39 43.57 4.07
N THR A 122 12.48 44.55 4.11
CA THR A 122 12.72 45.87 4.72
C THR A 122 12.88 45.77 6.24
N ASP A 123 12.05 44.98 6.90
CA ASP A 123 12.11 44.76 8.34
C ASP A 123 13.37 43.98 8.74
N PHE A 124 13.79 42.99 7.95
CA PHE A 124 15.04 42.28 8.17
C PHE A 124 16.27 43.20 7.99
N LYS A 125 16.27 44.08 6.97
CA LYS A 125 17.27 45.16 6.82
C LYS A 125 17.32 46.09 8.03
N ALA A 126 16.17 46.41 8.62
CA ALA A 126 16.08 47.24 9.83
C ALA A 126 16.56 46.50 11.08
N ALA A 127 16.26 45.21 11.21
CA ALA A 127 16.67 44.37 12.35
C ALA A 127 18.19 44.14 12.38
N LEU A 128 18.83 43.92 11.23
CA LEU A 128 20.29 43.87 11.09
C LEU A 128 20.99 45.16 11.57
N VAL A 129 20.39 46.33 11.27
CA VAL A 129 20.88 47.63 11.76
C VAL A 129 20.72 47.74 13.29
N ARG A 130 19.61 47.25 13.86
CA ARG A 130 19.41 47.23 15.32
C ARG A 130 20.42 46.31 16.03
N LEU A 131 20.70 45.12 15.45
CA LEU A 131 21.72 44.19 15.95
C LEU A 131 23.09 44.87 16.07
N ILE A 132 23.56 45.54 15.01
CA ILE A 132 24.85 46.26 15.06
C ILE A 132 24.85 47.35 16.14
N ARG A 133 23.80 48.18 16.22
CA ARG A 133 23.71 49.28 17.20
C ARG A 133 23.84 48.81 18.64
N LEU A 134 23.29 47.63 18.94
CA LEU A 134 23.13 47.17 20.32
C LEU A 134 24.21 46.16 20.73
N ARG A 135 24.87 45.48 19.77
CA ARG A 135 25.80 44.37 20.07
C ARG A 135 27.23 44.52 19.55
N SER A 136 27.50 45.45 18.63
CA SER A 136 28.83 45.59 18.01
C SER A 136 30.01 45.79 18.98
N SER A 137 29.77 46.36 20.16
CA SER A 137 30.78 46.53 21.22
C SER A 137 31.32 45.21 21.79
N TYR A 138 30.62 44.09 21.61
CA TYR A 138 31.03 42.77 22.11
C TYR A 138 31.85 41.96 21.09
N TRP A 139 31.86 42.33 19.81
CA TRP A 139 32.41 41.52 18.74
C TRP A 139 33.93 41.70 18.55
N GLU A 140 34.63 40.70 18.01
CA GLU A 140 36.08 40.79 17.72
C GLU A 140 36.38 41.68 16.52
N THR A 141 35.55 41.57 15.49
CA THR A 141 35.65 42.28 14.22
C THR A 141 34.24 42.64 13.74
N MET A 142 34.07 43.81 13.13
CA MET A 142 32.79 44.12 12.47
C MET A 142 32.55 43.18 11.29
N PRO A 143 31.34 42.61 11.13
CA PRO A 143 31.01 41.76 10.01
C PRO A 143 30.93 42.54 8.70
N GLU A 144 31.00 41.81 7.59
CA GLU A 144 30.55 42.27 6.28
C GLU A 144 29.15 41.71 6.03
N ILE A 145 28.15 42.55 5.72
CA ILE A 145 26.76 42.11 5.55
C ILE A 145 26.24 42.56 4.17
N TRP A 146 25.71 41.61 3.41
CA TRP A 146 25.12 41.80 2.09
C TRP A 146 23.69 41.28 2.02
N MET A 147 22.79 42.07 1.45
CA MET A 147 21.42 41.69 1.11
C MET A 147 21.27 41.67 -0.41
N GLY A 148 20.59 40.66 -0.94
CA GLY A 148 20.37 40.49 -2.37
C GLY A 148 18.95 40.01 -2.69
N ARG A 149 18.41 40.48 -3.81
CA ARG A 149 17.11 40.08 -4.35
C ARG A 149 17.28 39.57 -5.77
N PHE A 150 16.89 38.32 -6.00
CA PHE A 150 16.96 37.65 -7.29
C PHE A 150 15.56 37.53 -7.90
N TYR A 151 15.29 38.30 -8.95
CA TYR A 151 14.00 38.33 -9.64
C TYR A 151 14.08 38.96 -11.03
N ARG A 152 13.08 38.65 -11.86
CA ARG A 152 12.74 39.37 -13.08
C ARG A 152 11.23 39.30 -13.26
N LEU A 153 10.55 40.46 -13.25
CA LEU A 153 9.08 40.53 -13.24
C LEU A 153 8.50 41.43 -14.35
N GLU A 154 9.22 42.48 -14.76
CA GLU A 154 8.70 43.54 -15.65
C GLU A 154 8.24 43.02 -17.01
N ALA A 155 9.00 42.12 -17.63
CA ALA A 155 8.70 41.57 -18.95
C ALA A 155 7.39 40.77 -18.97
N GLY A 156 7.10 40.00 -17.90
CA GLY A 156 5.85 39.27 -17.73
C GLY A 156 4.65 40.19 -17.54
N ILE A 157 4.78 41.21 -16.70
CA ILE A 157 3.70 42.18 -16.44
C ILE A 157 3.39 42.98 -17.72
N LEU A 158 4.41 43.44 -18.46
CA LEU A 158 4.26 44.08 -19.77
C LEU A 158 3.63 43.15 -20.82
N SER A 159 3.96 41.86 -20.81
CA SER A 159 3.32 40.87 -21.71
C SER A 159 1.86 40.60 -21.34
N ALA A 160 1.51 40.56 -20.06
CA ALA A 160 0.14 40.37 -19.57
C ALA A 160 -0.75 41.61 -19.80
N LEU A 161 -0.17 42.81 -19.73
CA LEU A 161 -0.86 44.04 -20.13
C LEU A 161 -1.10 44.08 -21.65
N LYS A 162 -0.14 43.62 -22.47
CA LYS A 162 -0.31 43.50 -23.92
C LYS A 162 -1.36 42.46 -24.33
N SER A 163 -1.48 41.33 -23.62
CA SER A 163 -2.50 40.30 -23.93
C SER A 163 -3.91 40.85 -23.81
N ARG A 164 -4.18 41.60 -22.74
CA ARG A 164 -5.46 42.30 -22.49
C ARG A 164 -5.85 43.32 -23.57
N VAL A 165 -4.90 43.82 -24.36
CA VAL A 165 -5.13 44.90 -25.34
C VAL A 165 -5.18 44.38 -26.78
N PHE A 166 -4.37 43.36 -27.12
CA PHE A 166 -4.20 42.90 -28.51
C PHE A 166 -4.66 41.46 -28.80
N GLY A 167 -5.09 40.72 -27.78
CA GLY A 167 -5.58 39.34 -27.92
C GLY A 167 -4.48 38.27 -28.01
N ASP A 168 -4.88 37.01 -27.83
CA ASP A 168 -3.97 35.87 -27.61
C ASP A 168 -3.01 35.58 -28.78
N SER A 169 -3.27 36.07 -29.99
CA SER A 169 -2.44 35.87 -31.18
C SER A 169 -1.14 36.69 -31.19
N ALA A 170 -0.93 37.60 -30.23
CA ALA A 170 0.18 38.55 -30.23
C ALA A 170 1.39 38.14 -29.37
N ILE A 171 1.44 36.93 -28.81
CA ILE A 171 2.36 36.58 -27.71
C ILE A 171 3.06 35.23 -27.89
N SER A 172 4.39 35.23 -27.77
CA SER A 172 5.23 34.02 -27.70
C SER A 172 5.04 33.25 -26.38
N SER A 173 5.12 31.92 -26.47
CA SER A 173 5.00 30.94 -25.36
C SER A 173 6.21 30.89 -24.42
N ASP A 174 6.85 32.02 -24.18
CA ASP A 174 8.17 32.10 -23.56
C ASP A 174 8.07 32.12 -22.03
N ASP A 175 8.55 31.04 -21.39
CA ASP A 175 8.42 30.72 -19.96
C ASP A 175 9.47 31.45 -19.07
N THR A 176 10.06 32.51 -19.65
CA THR A 176 11.23 33.29 -19.21
C THR A 176 10.84 34.61 -18.55
N LYS A 177 9.56 34.99 -18.73
CA LYS A 177 9.05 36.34 -18.49
C LYS A 177 8.94 36.69 -17.02
N MET A 178 8.92 35.68 -16.13
CA MET A 178 8.89 35.82 -14.69
C MET A 178 9.74 34.72 -14.04
N THR A 179 10.78 35.09 -13.28
CA THR A 179 11.60 34.14 -12.49
C THR A 179 12.13 34.80 -11.22
N TRP A 180 12.49 34.02 -10.21
CA TRP A 180 13.04 34.46 -8.91
C TRP A 180 13.81 33.31 -8.22
N ASN A 181 14.53 33.63 -7.14
CA ASN A 181 15.14 32.58 -6.30
C ASN A 181 14.06 31.77 -5.57
N HIS A 182 14.17 30.45 -5.66
CA HIS A 182 13.35 29.50 -4.90
C HIS A 182 14.20 28.56 -4.02
N SER A 183 15.54 28.62 -4.14
CA SER A 183 16.48 27.86 -3.30
C SER A 183 16.38 28.24 -1.83
N LYS A 184 16.60 27.24 -0.96
CA LYS A 184 16.46 27.29 0.50
C LYS A 184 17.68 26.64 1.11
N ILE A 185 18.62 27.49 1.53
CA ILE A 185 19.98 27.09 1.90
C ILE A 185 20.39 27.96 3.08
N ILE A 186 20.81 27.34 4.19
CA ILE A 186 21.66 28.00 5.18
C ILE A 186 22.98 27.25 5.15
N SER A 187 24.12 27.93 5.00
CA SER A 187 25.41 27.26 5.00
C SER A 187 26.54 28.14 5.52
N VAL A 188 27.43 27.53 6.30
CA VAL A 188 28.50 28.19 7.04
C VAL A 188 29.86 27.56 6.75
N ASP A 189 30.84 28.41 6.46
CA ASP A 189 32.28 28.14 6.28
C ASP A 189 32.65 26.96 5.36
N GLY A 190 31.70 26.50 4.54
CA GLY A 190 31.79 25.29 3.73
C GLY A 190 31.79 23.98 4.53
N THR A 191 31.37 24.01 5.80
CA THR A 191 31.47 22.88 6.75
C THR A 191 30.11 22.30 7.12
N GLU A 192 29.09 23.15 7.23
CA GLU A 192 27.73 22.78 7.68
C GLU A 192 26.67 23.47 6.82
N ALA A 193 25.55 22.77 6.56
CA ALA A 193 24.43 23.33 5.81
C ALA A 193 23.07 22.74 6.20
N LEU A 194 22.00 23.52 6.03
CA LEU A 194 20.59 23.12 6.03
C LEU A 194 20.03 23.40 4.63
N VAL A 195 19.47 22.39 3.96
CA VAL A 195 18.96 22.50 2.58
C VAL A 195 17.67 21.68 2.42
N GLY A 196 16.66 22.21 1.72
CA GLY A 196 15.44 21.45 1.42
C GLY A 196 14.25 22.28 0.93
N GLY A 197 13.04 21.82 1.26
CA GLY A 197 11.78 22.41 0.81
C GLY A 197 11.25 23.56 1.66
N HIS A 198 11.64 23.66 2.94
CA HIS A 198 11.06 24.56 3.93
C HIS A 198 11.26 26.06 3.64
N ASN A 199 10.17 26.83 3.56
CA ASN A 199 10.21 28.29 3.62
C ASN A 199 10.41 28.75 5.08
N LEU A 200 11.11 29.89 5.29
CA LEU A 200 11.26 30.51 6.62
C LEU A 200 10.03 31.35 7.01
N ASN A 201 8.87 30.70 7.04
CA ASN A 201 7.59 31.22 7.55
C ASN A 201 7.19 30.36 8.77
N MET A 202 7.23 30.91 9.97
CA MET A 202 7.01 30.24 11.26
C MET A 202 5.57 29.74 11.41
N ASP A 203 4.61 30.48 10.84
CA ASP A 203 3.19 30.11 10.77
C ASP A 203 2.97 28.68 10.24
N LEU A 204 3.74 28.27 9.23
CA LEU A 204 3.64 26.94 8.61
C LEU A 204 4.04 25.78 9.54
N PHE A 205 4.73 26.08 10.63
CA PHE A 205 5.19 25.11 11.63
C PHE A 205 4.29 25.11 12.89
N ARG A 206 3.86 26.30 13.34
CA ARG A 206 3.19 26.48 14.65
C ARG A 206 1.67 26.61 14.59
N SER A 207 1.09 26.88 13.43
CA SER A 207 -0.35 27.11 13.27
C SER A 207 -1.05 25.87 12.75
N TYR A 208 -2.30 25.67 13.15
CA TYR A 208 -3.12 24.59 12.62
C TYR A 208 -3.80 25.03 11.30
N PRO A 209 -3.56 24.35 10.17
CA PRO A 209 -2.79 23.12 10.01
C PRO A 209 -1.33 23.38 9.60
N PRO A 210 -0.36 22.61 10.13
CA PRO A 210 1.04 22.73 9.74
C PRO A 210 1.27 22.15 8.33
N VAL A 211 2.33 22.59 7.65
CA VAL A 211 2.75 22.02 6.36
C VAL A 211 3.63 20.78 6.57
N HIS A 212 3.43 19.76 5.75
CA HIS A 212 4.36 18.62 5.67
C HIS A 212 5.48 18.90 4.69
N ASP A 213 6.74 18.92 5.12
CA ASP A 213 7.90 19.25 4.26
C ASP A 213 9.18 18.56 4.76
N VAL A 214 10.26 18.58 3.95
CA VAL A 214 11.54 17.90 4.23
C VAL A 214 12.74 18.79 3.91
N SER A 215 13.67 18.86 4.85
CA SER A 215 15.03 19.37 4.67
C SER A 215 16.05 18.37 5.23
N VAL A 216 17.33 18.61 4.94
CA VAL A 216 18.46 17.89 5.54
C VAL A 216 19.46 18.85 6.16
N VAL A 217 19.96 18.50 7.35
CA VAL A 217 21.19 19.08 7.91
C VAL A 217 22.36 18.23 7.45
N VAL A 218 23.46 18.87 7.02
CA VAL A 218 24.61 18.23 6.38
C VAL A 218 25.89 18.71 7.04
N HIS A 219 26.69 17.79 7.57
CA HIS A 219 28.05 18.04 8.07
C HIS A 219 29.07 17.44 7.09
N GLY A 220 29.97 18.27 6.58
CA GLY A 220 31.04 17.86 5.67
C GLY A 220 31.18 18.76 4.44
N ALA A 221 31.93 18.27 3.45
CA ALA A 221 32.29 19.03 2.26
C ALA A 221 31.13 19.35 1.31
N ALA A 222 29.99 18.69 1.45
CA ALA A 222 28.77 19.01 0.70
C ALA A 222 28.30 20.45 0.97
N ALA A 223 28.45 20.96 2.20
CA ALA A 223 28.07 22.33 2.57
C ALA A 223 28.74 23.40 1.70
N TYR A 224 30.04 23.23 1.39
CA TYR A 224 30.75 24.12 0.47
C TYR A 224 30.12 24.12 -0.94
N SER A 225 29.56 23.00 -1.38
CA SER A 225 28.90 22.87 -2.68
C SER A 225 27.68 23.78 -2.81
N ALA A 226 26.88 23.94 -1.74
CA ALA A 226 25.78 24.89 -1.70
C ALA A 226 26.28 26.35 -1.76
N GLN A 227 27.39 26.65 -1.09
CA GLN A 227 28.04 27.97 -1.15
C GLN A 227 28.67 28.27 -2.53
N LEU A 228 29.15 27.26 -3.25
CA LEU A 228 29.59 27.37 -4.65
C LEU A 228 28.42 27.61 -5.62
N TYR A 229 27.26 26.99 -5.39
CA TYR A 229 26.04 27.30 -6.14
C TYR A 229 25.62 28.76 -5.94
N LEU A 230 25.56 29.21 -4.68
CA LEU A 230 25.18 30.59 -4.37
C LEU A 230 26.15 31.61 -4.96
N ASN A 231 27.45 31.32 -5.05
CA ASN A 231 28.39 32.19 -5.78
C ASN A 231 27.93 32.45 -7.23
N ARG A 232 27.43 31.44 -7.95
CA ARG A 232 26.92 31.62 -9.32
C ARG A 232 25.70 32.55 -9.38
N MET A 233 24.88 32.57 -8.33
CA MET A 233 23.75 33.51 -8.23
C MET A 233 24.21 34.93 -7.86
N TRP A 234 25.16 35.08 -6.93
CA TRP A 234 25.74 36.39 -6.56
C TRP A 234 26.53 37.04 -7.72
N ASP A 235 27.07 36.23 -8.64
CA ASP A 235 27.74 36.66 -9.88
C ASP A 235 26.76 37.16 -10.98
N CYS A 236 25.43 37.14 -10.77
CA CYS A 236 24.47 37.54 -11.79
C CYS A 236 24.42 39.07 -12.05
N GLY A 237 23.86 39.45 -13.19
CA GLY A 237 23.67 40.84 -13.59
C GLY A 237 22.43 41.49 -12.97
N ILE A 238 22.35 42.82 -13.07
CA ILE A 238 21.25 43.63 -12.51
C ILE A 238 19.88 43.38 -13.17
N ASP A 239 19.87 42.64 -14.28
CA ASP A 239 18.68 42.14 -14.98
C ASP A 239 17.98 40.97 -14.27
N LEU A 240 18.68 40.34 -13.31
CA LEU A 240 18.21 39.24 -12.49
C LEU A 240 18.46 39.44 -10.99
N PHE A 241 19.45 40.23 -10.60
CA PHE A 241 19.93 40.28 -9.22
C PHE A 241 20.35 41.70 -8.80
N THR A 242 19.69 42.24 -7.78
CA THR A 242 20.10 43.49 -7.11
C THR A 242 20.69 43.20 -5.74
N LYS A 243 21.67 44.00 -5.31
CA LYS A 243 22.43 43.80 -4.07
C LYS A 243 22.83 45.09 -3.37
N GLU A 244 22.80 45.05 -2.04
CA GLU A 244 23.17 46.13 -1.14
C GLU A 244 24.13 45.64 -0.06
N LYS A 245 25.09 46.48 0.32
CA LYS A 245 26.01 46.25 1.45
C LYS A 245 25.63 47.17 2.61
N LEU A 246 25.64 46.66 3.85
CA LEU A 246 25.48 47.51 5.02
C LEU A 246 26.80 48.18 5.39
N ASN A 247 26.85 49.52 5.33
CA ASN A 247 27.97 50.27 5.87
C ASN A 247 27.91 50.25 7.40
N THR A 248 28.79 49.47 8.02
CA THR A 248 28.80 49.24 9.48
C THR A 248 29.22 50.46 10.32
N ARG A 249 29.67 51.57 9.69
CA ARG A 249 30.00 52.83 10.38
C ARG A 249 28.86 53.84 10.34
N THR A 250 28.21 54.00 9.19
CA THR A 250 27.09 54.96 9.00
C THR A 250 25.72 54.32 9.28
N LEU A 251 25.66 52.99 9.25
CA LEU A 251 24.45 52.16 9.39
C LEU A 251 23.42 52.38 8.27
N ASN A 252 23.90 52.79 7.10
CA ASN A 252 23.13 52.92 5.87
C ASN A 252 23.41 51.74 4.93
N TRP A 253 22.39 51.32 4.18
CA TRP A 253 22.54 50.39 3.08
C TRP A 253 23.08 51.13 1.84
N GLU A 254 24.13 50.59 1.24
CA GLU A 254 24.82 51.13 0.06
C GLU A 254 24.58 50.19 -1.12
N ASN A 255 24.16 50.74 -2.27
CA ASN A 255 23.94 49.97 -3.49
C ASN A 255 25.27 49.35 -3.99
N GLY A 256 25.27 48.04 -4.24
CA GLY A 256 26.42 47.28 -4.73
C GLY A 256 26.30 46.81 -6.18
N ASP A 257 25.21 47.16 -6.88
CA ASP A 257 24.87 46.66 -8.22
C ASP A 257 25.95 46.98 -9.26
N SER A 258 26.56 48.16 -9.13
CA SER A 258 27.61 48.64 -10.04
C SER A 258 28.91 47.80 -10.01
N ASN A 259 29.12 46.97 -8.98
CA ASN A 259 30.33 46.16 -8.87
C ASN A 259 30.00 44.65 -8.86
N ARG A 260 30.16 44.02 -10.03
CA ARG A 260 29.85 42.60 -10.23
C ARG A 260 30.73 41.67 -9.39
N SER A 261 32.00 42.03 -9.11
CA SER A 261 32.94 41.17 -8.36
C SER A 261 32.83 41.24 -6.83
N LEU A 262 31.79 41.90 -6.30
CA LEU A 262 31.48 41.94 -4.87
C LEU A 262 30.15 41.24 -4.55
N PRO A 263 30.02 40.59 -3.39
CA PRO A 263 31.07 40.29 -2.41
C PRO A 263 32.15 39.36 -2.95
N ALA A 264 33.42 39.64 -2.61
CA ALA A 264 34.51 38.71 -2.85
C ALA A 264 34.36 37.49 -1.92
N ASP A 265 34.67 36.29 -2.43
CA ASP A 265 34.50 35.05 -1.67
C ASP A 265 35.69 34.80 -0.71
N PRO A 266 35.51 34.87 0.62
CA PRO A 266 36.60 34.62 1.56
C PRO A 266 37.06 33.15 1.56
N LEU A 267 36.24 32.20 1.11
CA LEU A 267 36.55 30.77 1.17
C LEU A 267 37.61 30.35 0.14
N GLN A 268 37.86 31.20 -0.86
CA GLN A 268 38.93 31.03 -1.86
C GLN A 268 40.32 31.42 -1.33
N GLN A 269 40.42 32.05 -0.16
CA GLN A 269 41.71 32.38 0.45
C GLN A 269 42.39 31.09 0.97
N PRO A 270 43.66 30.79 0.63
CA PRO A 270 44.29 29.51 0.97
C PRO A 270 44.26 29.15 2.46
N THR A 271 44.35 30.15 3.35
CA THR A 271 44.25 29.98 4.81
C THR A 271 42.85 29.57 5.25
N VAL A 272 41.81 30.12 4.61
CA VAL A 272 40.40 29.79 4.86
C VAL A 272 40.04 28.44 4.27
N THR A 273 40.52 28.12 3.05
CA THR A 273 40.36 26.79 2.45
C THR A 273 40.99 25.70 3.32
N ALA A 274 42.17 25.95 3.90
CA ALA A 274 42.82 25.03 4.84
C ALA A 274 42.02 24.86 6.15
N TYR A 275 41.47 25.95 6.71
CA TYR A 275 40.58 25.89 7.87
C TYR A 275 39.31 25.08 7.58
N MET A 276 38.62 25.37 6.47
CA MET A 276 37.42 24.67 6.02
C MET A 276 37.70 23.17 5.90
N LYS A 277 38.79 22.77 5.24
CA LYS A 277 39.17 21.36 5.10
C LYS A 277 39.42 20.69 6.44
N ALA A 278 40.19 21.33 7.33
CA ALA A 278 40.45 20.79 8.67
C ALA A 278 39.16 20.65 9.51
N ARG A 279 38.19 21.56 9.36
CA ARG A 279 36.88 21.48 10.02
C ARG A 279 36.00 20.38 9.43
N GLN A 280 35.93 20.24 8.11
CA GLN A 280 35.23 19.12 7.44
C GLN A 280 35.77 17.77 7.92
N ASP A 281 37.10 17.60 7.95
CA ASP A 281 37.74 16.36 8.40
C ASP A 281 37.47 16.09 9.90
N ALA A 282 37.45 17.13 10.74
CA ALA A 282 37.09 17.02 12.15
C ALA A 282 35.61 16.62 12.37
N LEU A 283 34.67 17.17 11.58
CA LEU A 283 33.25 16.79 11.65
C LEU A 283 33.04 15.31 11.26
N VAL A 284 33.70 14.86 10.18
CA VAL A 284 33.67 13.46 9.75
C VAL A 284 34.31 12.53 10.80
N ALA A 285 35.41 12.94 11.43
CA ALA A 285 36.05 12.17 12.50
C ALA A 285 35.20 12.06 13.77
N MET A 286 34.53 13.15 14.15
CA MET A 286 33.62 13.22 15.31
C MET A 286 32.39 12.31 15.12
N HIS A 287 31.78 12.33 13.94
CA HIS A 287 30.68 11.41 13.62
C HIS A 287 31.13 9.95 13.61
N ARG A 288 32.29 9.64 13.02
CA ARG A 288 32.87 8.29 13.03
C ARG A 288 33.23 7.76 14.42
N SER A 289 33.56 8.65 15.37
CA SER A 289 33.86 8.24 16.75
C SER A 289 32.61 8.04 17.59
N GLY A 290 31.46 8.61 17.19
CA GLY A 290 30.25 8.69 18.01
C GLY A 290 30.39 9.60 19.24
N VAL A 291 31.48 10.37 19.35
CA VAL A 291 31.82 11.17 20.54
C VAL A 291 31.88 12.65 20.20
N GLN A 292 31.01 13.43 20.85
CA GLN A 292 31.00 14.88 20.80
C GLN A 292 31.93 15.52 21.86
N PRO A 293 32.31 16.80 21.71
CA PRO A 293 33.06 17.53 22.74
C PRO A 293 32.36 17.54 24.10
N ALA A 294 33.13 17.37 25.18
CA ALA A 294 32.61 17.37 26.55
C ALA A 294 32.40 18.80 27.08
N ALA A 295 31.26 19.40 26.77
CA ALA A 295 30.73 20.57 27.44
C ALA A 295 29.19 20.50 27.39
N PRO A 296 28.46 20.63 28.52
CA PRO A 296 27.03 20.84 28.48
C PRO A 296 26.70 22.19 27.82
N ASP A 297 25.53 22.30 27.20
CA ASP A 297 25.04 23.57 26.69
C ASP A 297 24.74 24.52 27.87
N GLU A 298 25.20 25.77 27.79
CA GLU A 298 24.86 26.80 28.79
C GLU A 298 23.46 27.34 28.49
N GLN A 299 22.44 26.69 29.05
CA GLN A 299 21.05 27.13 28.97
C GLN A 299 20.63 27.90 30.24
N PRO A 300 20.18 29.18 30.13
CA PRO A 300 19.32 29.77 31.14
C PRO A 300 17.94 29.09 31.10
N ALA A 301 17.28 28.98 32.25
CA ALA A 301 15.98 28.32 32.35
C ALA A 301 14.86 29.18 31.77
N ILE A 302 14.50 28.92 30.51
CA ILE A 302 13.33 29.53 29.86
C ILE A 302 12.06 28.85 30.41
N PRO A 303 11.12 29.58 31.05
CA PRO A 303 9.86 28.99 31.48
C PRO A 303 9.03 28.54 30.26
N PRO A 304 8.30 27.40 30.35
CA PRO A 304 7.49 26.93 29.24
C PRO A 304 6.45 27.99 28.85
N ARG A 305 6.41 28.31 27.55
CA ARG A 305 5.50 29.30 26.98
C ARG A 305 4.06 28.79 27.07
N GLU A 306 3.13 29.60 27.56
CA GLU A 306 1.71 29.24 27.53
C GLU A 306 1.24 29.12 26.07
N VAL A 307 0.56 28.02 25.75
CA VAL A 307 0.04 27.74 24.40
C VAL A 307 -1.30 28.48 24.25
N PRO A 308 -1.41 29.50 23.37
CA PRO A 308 -2.67 30.21 23.18
C PRO A 308 -3.68 29.31 22.47
N GLN A 309 -4.91 29.26 23.00
CA GLN A 309 -5.92 28.28 22.59
C GLN A 309 -6.71 28.66 21.33
N ASP A 310 -6.60 29.90 20.84
CA ASP A 310 -7.26 30.35 19.62
C ASP A 310 -6.41 31.32 18.78
N ILE A 311 -6.75 31.49 17.51
CA ILE A 311 -6.01 32.32 16.55
C ILE A 311 -5.86 33.76 17.05
N ARG A 312 -6.91 34.32 17.66
CA ARG A 312 -6.90 35.69 18.16
C ARG A 312 -5.94 35.86 19.34
N SER A 313 -5.82 34.87 20.21
CA SER A 313 -4.87 34.85 21.31
C SER A 313 -3.44 34.57 20.83
N GLN A 314 -3.23 33.86 19.72
CA GLN A 314 -1.92 33.77 19.04
C GLN A 314 -1.48 35.11 18.40
N ASP A 315 -2.39 35.82 17.73
CA ASP A 315 -2.12 37.18 17.21
C ASP A 315 -1.78 38.17 18.34
N LEU A 316 -2.57 38.13 19.43
CA LEU A 316 -2.32 38.96 20.61
C LEU A 316 -1.00 38.58 21.31
N GLN A 317 -0.66 37.29 21.38
CA GLN A 317 0.62 36.83 21.89
C GLN A 317 1.78 37.31 21.01
N THR A 318 1.63 37.29 19.68
CA THR A 318 2.62 37.83 18.74
C THR A 318 2.84 39.34 18.96
N LEU A 319 1.77 40.09 19.27
CA LEU A 319 1.85 41.51 19.63
C LEU A 319 2.51 41.78 21.00
N GLU A 320 2.34 40.88 21.99
CA GLU A 320 3.10 40.91 23.25
C GLU A 320 4.57 40.50 23.05
N ASP A 321 4.84 39.52 22.18
CA ASP A 321 6.17 39.04 21.84
C ASP A 321 7.01 40.11 21.13
N LEU A 322 6.38 41.08 20.44
CA LEU A 322 7.05 42.28 19.92
C LEU A 322 7.59 43.22 21.01
N LYS A 323 7.20 43.02 22.28
CA LYS A 323 7.70 43.76 23.45
C LYS A 323 8.86 43.06 24.16
N LEU A 324 9.12 41.79 23.86
CA LEU A 324 10.31 41.07 24.35
C LEU A 324 11.58 41.74 23.79
N GLU A 325 12.70 41.64 24.51
CA GLU A 325 13.98 42.13 23.98
C GLU A 325 14.32 41.40 22.68
N VAL A 326 14.72 42.16 21.65
CA VAL A 326 15.01 41.64 20.29
C VAL A 326 16.19 40.65 20.29
N PHE A 327 16.97 40.61 21.36
CA PHE A 327 18.08 39.69 21.57
C PHE A 327 17.79 38.91 22.85
N GLN A 328 17.48 37.62 22.70
CA GLN A 328 17.37 36.73 23.86
C GLN A 328 18.71 36.63 24.61
N GLU A 329 18.65 36.13 25.84
CA GLU A 329 19.84 35.73 26.60
C GLU A 329 20.62 34.66 25.81
N ARG A 330 21.95 34.78 25.73
CA ARG A 330 22.74 34.00 24.77
C ARG A 330 22.72 32.52 25.12
N ILE A 331 22.16 31.71 24.23
CA ILE A 331 22.35 30.26 24.25
C ILE A 331 23.57 29.93 23.38
N ILE A 332 24.51 29.16 23.93
CA ILE A 332 25.69 28.65 23.23
C ILE A 332 25.57 27.14 23.18
N TYR A 333 25.47 26.58 21.98
CA TYR A 333 25.38 25.13 21.81
C TYR A 333 26.75 24.55 21.49
N ASN A 334 27.31 23.77 22.41
CA ASN A 334 28.60 23.11 22.23
C ASN A 334 28.44 21.71 21.63
N GLN A 335 27.23 21.16 21.71
CA GLN A 335 26.85 19.86 21.17
C GLN A 335 25.74 19.99 20.13
N TYR A 336 25.75 19.06 19.18
CA TYR A 336 24.72 18.84 18.18
C TYR A 336 23.58 18.02 18.76
N ASP A 337 22.36 18.50 18.58
CA ASP A 337 21.14 17.78 18.92
C ASP A 337 20.92 16.54 18.01
N GLN A 338 20.31 15.48 18.57
CA GLN A 338 20.00 14.22 17.88
C GLN A 338 21.17 13.69 17.01
N PHE A 339 22.37 13.70 17.59
CA PHE A 339 23.62 13.37 16.92
C PHE A 339 23.64 11.95 16.31
N ASP A 340 22.95 11.01 16.95
CA ASP A 340 22.74 9.62 16.51
C ASP A 340 21.88 9.50 15.25
N ARG A 341 21.08 10.53 14.91
CA ARG A 341 20.28 10.60 13.68
C ARG A 341 21.07 11.10 12.46
N TYR A 342 22.34 11.48 12.61
CA TYR A 342 23.20 11.78 11.47
C TYR A 342 23.73 10.49 10.84
N LYS A 343 23.38 10.24 9.58
CA LYS A 343 23.75 9.02 8.85
C LYS A 343 24.80 9.28 7.79
N MET A 344 25.66 8.30 7.56
CA MET A 344 26.76 8.44 6.60
C MET A 344 26.24 8.40 5.16
N SER A 345 26.61 9.42 4.39
CA SER A 345 26.58 9.40 2.93
C SER A 345 28.00 9.20 2.41
N THR A 346 28.17 8.28 1.46
CA THR A 346 29.47 7.94 0.87
C THR A 346 29.96 9.03 -0.08
N ALA A 347 29.03 9.61 -0.84
CA ALA A 347 29.24 10.74 -1.73
C ALA A 347 27.94 11.55 -1.90
N MET A 348 28.08 12.85 -2.08
CA MET A 348 26.98 13.76 -2.42
C MET A 348 27.33 14.62 -3.63
N LEU A 349 26.41 14.76 -4.58
CA LEU A 349 26.51 15.67 -5.72
C LEU A 349 25.54 16.83 -5.55
N ALA A 350 26.07 18.05 -5.52
CA ALA A 350 25.28 19.26 -5.63
C ALA A 350 25.04 19.61 -7.09
N VAL A 351 23.80 19.95 -7.43
CA VAL A 351 23.39 20.38 -8.78
C VAL A 351 22.22 21.35 -8.66
N GLY A 352 22.07 22.22 -9.65
CA GLY A 352 21.00 23.22 -9.66
C GLY A 352 20.49 23.55 -11.04
N LYS A 353 19.36 24.24 -11.07
CA LYS A 353 18.86 24.96 -12.25
C LYS A 353 18.63 26.42 -11.88
N TYR A 354 19.08 27.35 -12.72
CA TYR A 354 19.11 28.77 -12.39
C TYR A 354 19.44 29.62 -13.62
N TRP A 355 19.30 30.93 -13.50
CA TRP A 355 19.59 31.88 -14.56
C TRP A 355 20.91 32.60 -14.35
N THR A 356 21.69 32.80 -15.42
CA THR A 356 22.90 33.63 -15.43
C THR A 356 22.77 34.91 -16.28
N GLY A 357 21.61 35.11 -16.89
CA GLY A 357 21.28 36.19 -17.83
C GLY A 357 19.84 36.03 -18.36
N PRO A 358 19.39 36.92 -19.27
CA PRO A 358 17.98 37.06 -19.61
C PRO A 358 17.44 36.13 -20.71
N ASN A 359 18.26 35.31 -21.35
CA ASN A 359 17.88 34.47 -22.50
C ASN A 359 17.88 32.97 -22.13
N ILE A 360 16.77 32.26 -22.34
CA ILE A 360 16.64 30.84 -21.97
C ILE A 360 17.57 29.91 -22.76
N GLU A 361 17.82 30.21 -24.03
CA GLU A 361 18.63 29.35 -24.90
C GLU A 361 20.13 29.40 -24.59
N THR A 362 20.60 30.47 -23.93
CA THR A 362 22.03 30.69 -23.64
C THR A 362 22.37 30.78 -22.16
N ASP A 363 21.44 31.27 -21.34
CA ASP A 363 21.71 31.70 -19.96
C ASP A 363 20.96 30.88 -18.91
N TYR A 364 20.04 29.99 -19.31
CA TYR A 364 19.37 29.08 -18.39
C TYR A 364 20.21 27.82 -18.17
N GLN A 365 20.62 27.63 -16.92
CA GLN A 365 21.37 26.46 -16.46
C GLN A 365 20.35 25.36 -16.13
N LYS A 366 20.38 24.25 -16.87
CA LYS A 366 19.39 23.16 -16.76
C LYS A 366 19.92 21.89 -16.08
N GLY A 367 20.89 22.03 -15.19
CA GLY A 367 21.57 20.91 -14.53
C GLY A 367 20.59 19.96 -13.82
N SER A 368 19.66 20.50 -13.03
CA SER A 368 18.66 19.66 -12.35
C SER A 368 17.68 18.96 -13.30
N GLU A 369 17.40 19.48 -14.49
CA GLU A 369 16.52 18.79 -15.44
C GLU A 369 17.22 17.59 -16.10
N ILE A 370 18.52 17.73 -16.41
CA ILE A 370 19.37 16.61 -16.86
C ILE A 370 19.47 15.54 -15.77
N MET A 371 19.68 15.95 -14.51
CA MET A 371 19.69 15.07 -13.34
C MET A 371 18.39 14.26 -13.22
N LYS A 372 17.22 14.92 -13.30
CA LYS A 372 15.90 14.25 -13.28
C LYS A 372 15.75 13.26 -14.43
N GLU A 373 16.05 13.68 -15.65
CA GLU A 373 15.91 12.84 -16.85
C GLU A 373 16.79 11.60 -16.78
N THR A 374 18.08 11.75 -16.47
CA THR A 374 19.03 10.63 -16.34
C THR A 374 18.60 9.67 -15.25
N LEU A 375 18.21 10.15 -14.06
CA LEU A 375 17.78 9.31 -12.95
C LEU A 375 16.49 8.53 -13.26
N ILE A 376 15.48 9.19 -13.83
CA ILE A 376 14.18 8.57 -14.13
C ILE A 376 14.32 7.52 -15.24
N LYS A 377 15.05 7.84 -16.31
CA LYS A 377 15.21 6.93 -17.47
C LYS A 377 16.16 5.76 -17.22
N SER A 378 17.04 5.85 -16.23
CA SER A 378 17.96 4.78 -15.84
C SER A 378 17.48 3.92 -14.66
N ALA A 379 16.27 4.18 -14.14
CA ALA A 379 15.70 3.42 -13.03
C ALA A 379 15.43 1.95 -13.42
N LYS A 380 15.88 1.02 -12.58
CA LYS A 380 15.91 -0.42 -12.85
C LYS A 380 14.73 -1.17 -12.23
N ARG A 381 14.31 -0.76 -11.03
CA ARG A 381 13.37 -1.49 -10.15
C ARG A 381 12.29 -0.57 -9.60
N MET A 382 12.63 0.62 -9.10
CA MET A 382 11.67 1.46 -8.39
C MET A 382 11.99 2.95 -8.48
N ILE A 383 10.97 3.77 -8.75
CA ILE A 383 11.00 5.22 -8.55
C ILE A 383 9.99 5.57 -7.46
N ARG A 384 10.42 6.38 -6.50
CA ARG A 384 9.56 6.94 -5.45
C ARG A 384 9.65 8.46 -5.46
N MET A 385 8.53 9.15 -5.36
CA MET A 385 8.48 10.63 -5.36
C MET A 385 7.53 11.11 -4.27
N SER A 386 7.99 12.05 -3.45
CA SER A 386 7.13 12.85 -2.56
C SER A 386 7.26 14.30 -3.01
N GLN A 387 6.16 14.87 -3.49
CA GLN A 387 6.12 16.18 -4.12
C GLN A 387 4.93 16.98 -3.60
N MET A 388 4.99 18.30 -3.75
CA MET A 388 3.79 19.12 -3.71
C MET A 388 2.87 18.76 -4.89
N ASP A 389 3.37 18.89 -6.11
CA ASP A 389 2.63 18.61 -7.35
C ASP A 389 3.55 17.95 -8.38
N LEU A 390 2.96 17.16 -9.28
CA LEU A 390 3.63 16.64 -10.49
C LEU A 390 3.10 17.30 -11.78
N ILE A 391 1.82 17.72 -11.77
CA ILE A 391 1.18 18.46 -12.86
C ILE A 391 0.65 19.79 -12.34
N SER A 392 1.16 20.90 -12.87
CA SER A 392 0.77 22.24 -12.44
C SER A 392 -0.47 22.73 -13.20
N ALA A 393 -1.46 23.26 -12.47
CA ALA A 393 -2.66 23.84 -13.08
C ALA A 393 -2.34 25.14 -13.85
N TRP A 394 -1.17 25.75 -13.61
CA TRP A 394 -0.70 26.98 -14.23
C TRP A 394 -0.09 26.74 -15.63
N LYS A 395 0.22 25.49 -15.98
CA LYS A 395 0.82 25.10 -17.25
C LYS A 395 -0.27 24.55 -18.17
N LYS A 396 -0.39 25.13 -19.36
CA LYS A 396 -1.52 24.87 -20.26
C LYS A 396 -1.40 23.51 -20.95
N ASN A 397 -0.17 23.09 -21.27
CA ASN A 397 0.07 21.99 -22.19
C ASN A 397 0.71 20.78 -21.50
N TRP A 398 0.41 19.60 -22.02
CA TRP A 398 1.06 18.35 -21.64
C TRP A 398 2.57 18.36 -21.93
N SER A 399 2.99 19.03 -23.02
CA SER A 399 4.39 19.20 -23.41
C SER A 399 5.25 19.79 -22.29
N ASP A 400 4.68 20.67 -21.48
CA ASP A 400 5.35 21.38 -20.41
C ASP A 400 5.74 20.41 -19.26
N HIS A 401 5.01 19.29 -19.13
CA HIS A 401 5.09 18.31 -18.03
C HIS A 401 6.08 17.18 -18.31
N VAL A 402 7.34 17.54 -18.56
CA VAL A 402 8.39 16.60 -19.00
C VAL A 402 8.65 15.44 -18.04
N VAL A 403 8.55 15.64 -16.71
CA VAL A 403 8.74 14.56 -15.72
C VAL A 403 7.69 13.45 -15.88
N CYS A 404 6.42 13.80 -16.11
CA CYS A 404 5.37 12.80 -16.38
C CYS A 404 5.67 12.01 -17.66
N GLN A 405 6.18 12.68 -18.70
CA GLN A 405 6.58 12.04 -19.96
C GLN A 405 7.78 11.11 -19.78
N TRP A 406 8.77 11.48 -18.95
CA TRP A 406 9.91 10.62 -18.62
C TRP A 406 9.50 9.39 -17.81
N LEU A 407 8.57 9.52 -16.85
CA LEU A 407 8.01 8.38 -16.12
C LEU A 407 7.30 7.40 -17.07
N MET A 408 6.50 7.89 -18.00
CA MET A 408 5.87 7.06 -19.04
C MET A 408 6.90 6.36 -19.93
N GLN A 409 7.95 7.07 -20.35
CA GLN A 409 9.03 6.51 -21.17
C GLN A 409 9.80 5.42 -20.41
N ALA A 410 10.09 5.63 -19.12
CA ALA A 410 10.78 4.66 -18.27
C ALA A 410 9.93 3.40 -18.02
N LEU A 411 8.64 3.55 -17.70
CA LEU A 411 7.71 2.44 -17.51
C LEU A 411 7.53 1.57 -18.77
N LEU A 412 7.51 2.18 -19.95
CA LEU A 412 7.45 1.47 -21.24
C LEU A 412 8.78 0.81 -21.62
N ALA A 413 9.92 1.43 -21.28
CA ALA A 413 11.24 0.91 -21.59
C ALA A 413 11.68 -0.23 -20.65
N ASN A 414 11.12 -0.30 -19.44
CA ASN A 414 11.50 -1.26 -18.41
C ASN A 414 10.26 -1.90 -17.77
N VAL A 415 10.00 -3.17 -18.09
CA VAL A 415 8.88 -3.97 -17.55
C VAL A 415 9.01 -4.32 -16.07
N ALA A 416 10.21 -4.26 -15.49
CA ALA A 416 10.44 -4.52 -14.07
C ALA A 416 10.25 -3.26 -13.19
N LEU A 417 10.18 -2.08 -13.79
CA LEU A 417 10.11 -0.81 -13.08
C LEU A 417 8.74 -0.62 -12.42
N LYS A 418 8.71 -0.31 -11.12
CA LYS A 418 7.53 0.20 -10.41
C LYS A 418 7.69 1.69 -10.11
N VAL A 419 6.59 2.43 -10.10
CA VAL A 419 6.58 3.89 -9.83
C VAL A 419 5.55 4.18 -8.74
N GLN A 420 5.99 4.79 -7.64
CA GLN A 420 5.17 5.23 -6.52
C GLN A 420 5.32 6.76 -6.36
N VAL A 421 4.21 7.48 -6.38
CA VAL A 421 4.19 8.94 -6.23
C VAL A 421 3.21 9.32 -5.12
N VAL A 422 3.61 10.20 -4.22
CA VAL A 422 2.71 10.91 -3.31
C VAL A 422 2.77 12.41 -3.63
N VAL A 423 1.60 13.01 -3.83
CA VAL A 423 1.42 14.45 -4.07
C VAL A 423 0.54 15.08 -2.98
N SER A 424 0.49 16.40 -2.89
CA SER A 424 -0.57 17.07 -2.13
C SER A 424 -1.95 16.65 -2.63
N PRO A 425 -2.94 16.48 -1.73
CA PRO A 425 -4.34 16.38 -2.09
C PRO A 425 -4.83 17.67 -2.76
N LEU A 426 -5.83 17.56 -3.64
CA LEU A 426 -6.58 18.72 -4.10
C LEU A 426 -7.11 19.58 -2.93
N ASP A 427 -6.99 20.90 -3.08
CA ASP A 427 -7.29 21.92 -2.07
C ASP A 427 -6.46 21.76 -0.77
N ALA A 428 -5.24 21.23 -0.87
CA ALA A 428 -4.31 21.26 0.23
C ALA A 428 -3.94 22.70 0.65
N GLY A 429 -3.87 22.94 1.95
CA GLY A 429 -3.41 24.20 2.52
C GLY A 429 -2.86 24.04 3.94
N ALA A 430 -2.11 25.05 4.38
CA ALA A 430 -1.42 25.10 5.67
C ALA A 430 -1.33 26.54 6.20
N GLY A 431 -0.92 26.71 7.45
CA GLY A 431 -0.81 28.01 8.10
C GLY A 431 -2.16 28.63 8.51
N ALA A 432 -2.12 29.67 9.35
CA ALA A 432 -3.32 30.31 9.90
C ALA A 432 -4.18 31.00 8.81
N GLU A 433 -3.54 31.49 7.73
CA GLU A 433 -4.23 32.12 6.59
C GLU A 433 -4.61 31.13 5.47
N GLY A 434 -4.35 29.83 5.63
CA GLY A 434 -4.70 28.82 4.62
C GLY A 434 -3.92 28.95 3.31
N ASP A 435 -2.60 29.14 3.40
CA ASP A 435 -1.67 29.17 2.27
C ASP A 435 -1.89 27.96 1.36
N GLN A 436 -1.88 28.17 0.03
CA GLN A 436 -2.18 27.12 -0.94
C GLN A 436 -0.99 26.18 -1.14
N TYR A 437 -1.17 24.91 -0.76
CA TYR A 437 -0.20 23.81 -0.94
C TYR A 437 -0.68 22.75 -1.93
N SER A 438 -1.59 23.12 -2.84
CA SER A 438 -1.93 22.39 -4.08
C SER A 438 -2.03 23.40 -5.24
N PHE A 439 -0.95 23.58 -6.02
CA PHE A 439 -0.93 24.40 -7.24
C PHE A 439 -1.25 23.58 -8.51
N GLY A 440 -1.46 22.29 -8.36
CA GLY A 440 -1.59 21.34 -9.45
C GLY A 440 -2.91 20.58 -9.51
N SER A 441 -2.81 19.31 -9.87
CA SER A 441 -3.93 18.44 -10.20
C SER A 441 -4.33 17.47 -9.08
N GLY A 442 -3.57 17.41 -7.99
CA GLY A 442 -3.70 16.34 -7.00
C GLY A 442 -3.45 14.94 -7.59
N ALA A 443 -3.74 13.89 -6.84
CA ALA A 443 -3.41 12.52 -7.22
C ALA A 443 -4.33 11.96 -8.32
N SER A 444 -5.66 12.08 -8.16
CA SER A 444 -6.65 11.52 -9.12
C SER A 444 -6.40 12.00 -10.54
N ARG A 445 -6.37 13.32 -10.74
CA ARG A 445 -6.22 13.92 -12.07
C ARG A 445 -4.81 13.75 -12.62
N THR A 446 -3.78 13.65 -11.77
CA THR A 446 -2.42 13.32 -12.25
C THR A 446 -2.38 11.91 -12.85
N TYR A 447 -2.99 10.93 -12.19
CA TYR A 447 -3.13 9.58 -12.75
C TYR A 447 -4.01 9.55 -14.01
N GLU A 448 -5.15 10.25 -14.01
CA GLU A 448 -6.02 10.36 -15.19
C GLU A 448 -5.28 10.92 -16.42
N LEU A 449 -4.46 11.97 -16.25
CA LEU A 449 -3.70 12.59 -17.34
C LEU A 449 -2.59 11.67 -17.87
N ILE A 450 -1.84 11.01 -17.00
CA ILE A 450 -0.84 10.02 -17.42
C ILE A 450 -1.51 8.84 -18.13
N LYS A 451 -2.62 8.30 -17.60
CA LYS A 451 -3.43 7.25 -18.24
C LYS A 451 -3.95 7.68 -19.61
N TYR A 452 -4.41 8.93 -19.74
CA TYR A 452 -4.90 9.47 -21.01
C TYR A 452 -3.79 9.49 -22.06
N TYR A 453 -2.63 10.10 -21.78
CA TYR A 453 -1.52 10.19 -22.74
C TYR A 453 -0.70 8.91 -22.89
N MET A 454 -0.81 7.96 -21.97
CA MET A 454 -0.33 6.59 -22.18
C MET A 454 -1.18 5.85 -23.24
N THR A 455 -2.44 6.26 -23.43
CA THR A 455 -3.40 5.57 -24.32
C THR A 455 -3.85 6.39 -25.53
N HIS A 456 -3.50 7.67 -25.64
CA HIS A 456 -3.88 8.57 -26.74
C HIS A 456 -2.67 9.37 -27.26
N ASP A 457 -2.63 9.60 -28.56
CA ASP A 457 -1.64 10.49 -29.18
C ASP A 457 -1.87 11.95 -28.76
N VAL A 458 -0.80 12.64 -28.36
CA VAL A 458 -0.84 14.00 -27.81
C VAL A 458 -1.38 15.03 -28.81
N ASN A 459 -1.14 14.86 -30.11
CA ASN A 459 -1.43 15.86 -31.14
C ASN A 459 -2.81 15.69 -31.80
N THR A 460 -3.31 14.45 -31.85
CA THR A 460 -4.53 14.05 -32.55
C THR A 460 -5.65 13.59 -31.63
N ASP A 461 -5.36 13.34 -30.35
CA ASP A 461 -6.25 12.71 -29.37
C ASP A 461 -6.72 11.30 -29.81
N ALA A 462 -6.07 10.69 -30.81
CA ALA A 462 -6.43 9.38 -31.32
C ALA A 462 -5.93 8.27 -30.38
N LYS A 463 -6.80 7.29 -30.07
CA LYS A 463 -6.45 6.16 -29.21
C LYS A 463 -5.35 5.31 -29.86
N LEU A 464 -4.27 5.08 -29.12
CA LEU A 464 -3.14 4.26 -29.53
C LEU A 464 -3.49 2.77 -29.46
N THR A 465 -2.96 1.96 -30.39
CA THR A 465 -3.10 0.50 -30.35
C THR A 465 -2.17 -0.14 -29.33
N ASP A 466 -2.69 -0.98 -28.46
CA ASP A 466 -1.93 -1.72 -27.43
C ASP A 466 -2.05 -3.23 -27.65
N LYS A 467 -1.48 -3.73 -28.77
CA LYS A 467 -1.68 -5.12 -29.22
C LYS A 467 -1.04 -6.18 -28.33
N LEU A 468 -0.03 -5.79 -27.54
CA LEU A 468 0.72 -6.66 -26.64
C LEU A 468 0.48 -6.33 -25.16
N ALA A 469 -0.52 -5.47 -24.87
CA ALA A 469 -0.83 -4.98 -23.52
C ALA A 469 0.33 -4.26 -22.78
N GLU A 470 1.36 -3.80 -23.51
CA GLU A 470 2.53 -3.09 -22.95
C GLU A 470 2.14 -1.80 -22.21
N ARG A 471 1.11 -1.08 -22.71
CA ARG A 471 0.64 0.17 -22.10
C ARG A 471 -0.26 -0.11 -20.90
N ALA A 472 -1.09 -1.15 -20.98
CA ALA A 472 -1.83 -1.68 -19.84
C ALA A 472 -0.89 -2.16 -18.71
N ASP A 473 0.16 -2.91 -19.03
CA ASP A 473 1.20 -3.35 -18.08
C ASP A 473 1.95 -2.16 -17.46
N ALA A 474 2.38 -1.19 -18.26
CA ALA A 474 3.01 0.02 -17.75
C ALA A 474 2.12 0.81 -16.77
N LEU A 475 0.81 0.89 -17.05
CA LEU A 475 -0.17 1.46 -16.11
C LEU A 475 -0.39 0.58 -14.88
N SER A 476 -0.26 -0.75 -15.01
CA SER A 476 -0.33 -1.71 -13.90
C SER A 476 0.82 -1.58 -12.88
N ARG A 477 1.87 -0.81 -13.22
CA ARG A 477 3.06 -0.55 -12.38
C ARG A 477 3.18 0.91 -11.91
N LEU A 478 2.19 1.75 -12.19
CA LEU A 478 2.14 3.17 -11.79
C LEU A 478 1.12 3.41 -10.68
N SER A 479 1.59 3.89 -9.53
CA SER A 479 0.78 4.21 -8.35
C SER A 479 0.94 5.68 -7.94
N ILE A 480 -0.16 6.44 -7.89
CA ILE A 480 -0.15 7.87 -7.49
C ILE A 480 -1.17 8.10 -6.38
N ALA A 481 -0.73 8.52 -5.20
CA ALA A 481 -1.56 8.72 -4.02
C ALA A 481 -1.58 10.19 -3.56
N PRO A 482 -2.69 10.66 -2.95
CA PRO A 482 -2.71 11.90 -2.20
C PRO A 482 -1.99 11.70 -0.86
N PHE A 483 -1.44 12.78 -0.28
CA PHE A 483 -0.73 12.72 1.00
C PHE A 483 -1.67 12.43 2.18
N PHE A 484 -1.41 11.31 2.86
CA PHE A 484 -1.97 10.95 4.16
C PHE A 484 -0.82 10.62 5.12
N TYR A 485 -1.00 10.98 6.39
CA TYR A 485 -0.03 10.70 7.46
C TYR A 485 -0.57 9.75 8.54
N THR A 486 -1.83 9.35 8.45
CA THR A 486 -2.55 8.53 9.44
C THR A 486 -3.69 7.77 8.78
N ASP A 487 -4.03 6.61 9.32
CA ASP A 487 -5.22 5.81 9.00
C ASP A 487 -6.41 6.15 9.91
N ALA A 488 -6.24 7.08 10.86
CA ALA A 488 -7.32 7.63 11.70
C ALA A 488 -8.26 8.61 10.95
N VAL A 489 -8.32 8.55 9.62
CA VAL A 489 -9.27 9.28 8.77
C VAL A 489 -10.46 8.38 8.48
N ARG A 490 -11.68 8.83 8.74
CA ARG A 490 -12.89 8.05 8.42
C ARG A 490 -13.05 7.84 6.91
N ASP A 491 -13.55 6.69 6.50
CA ASP A 491 -13.81 6.36 5.08
C ASP A 491 -14.70 7.40 4.37
N ASP A 492 -15.71 7.96 5.05
CA ASP A 492 -16.57 9.00 4.49
C ASP A 492 -15.88 10.37 4.39
N GLN A 493 -14.70 10.51 4.99
CA GLN A 493 -13.85 11.70 5.03
C GLN A 493 -12.51 11.52 4.29
N SER A 494 -12.32 10.44 3.53
CA SER A 494 -11.02 10.14 2.90
C SER A 494 -10.93 10.46 1.40
N LEU A 495 -11.90 11.18 0.82
CA LEU A 495 -11.93 11.46 -0.62
C LEU A 495 -11.24 12.79 -0.97
N GLU A 496 -10.14 12.71 -1.72
CA GLU A 496 -9.35 13.86 -2.21
C GLU A 496 -10.23 14.93 -2.89
N GLY A 497 -10.05 16.19 -2.50
CA GLY A 497 -10.75 17.32 -3.12
C GLY A 497 -12.27 17.33 -2.92
N GLU A 498 -12.80 16.49 -2.02
CA GLU A 498 -14.22 16.42 -1.67
C GLU A 498 -14.43 16.38 -0.16
N THR A 499 -14.17 15.23 0.49
CA THR A 499 -14.41 15.05 1.92
C THR A 499 -13.15 15.03 2.78
N TYR A 500 -11.98 14.81 2.18
CA TYR A 500 -10.69 14.84 2.88
C TYR A 500 -10.25 16.28 3.16
N LYS A 501 -10.58 16.74 4.37
CA LYS A 501 -10.46 18.11 4.86
C LYS A 501 -10.10 18.10 6.35
N TRP A 502 -9.29 19.05 6.80
CA TRP A 502 -8.96 19.20 8.21
C TRP A 502 -10.21 19.42 9.08
N PRO A 503 -10.43 18.62 10.15
CA PRO A 503 -11.54 18.82 11.05
C PRO A 503 -11.33 20.09 11.89
N ASN A 504 -12.43 20.72 12.30
CA ASN A 504 -12.44 21.90 13.18
C ASN A 504 -11.60 23.09 12.67
N LEU A 505 -11.32 23.16 11.36
CA LEU A 505 -10.60 24.26 10.73
C LEU A 505 -11.47 25.53 10.71
N SER A 506 -10.91 26.67 11.12
CA SER A 506 -11.59 27.96 11.04
C SER A 506 -11.66 28.48 9.60
N LYS A 507 -12.47 29.52 9.34
CA LYS A 507 -12.62 30.07 7.98
C LYS A 507 -11.37 30.78 7.45
N GLU A 508 -10.52 31.22 8.35
CA GLU A 508 -9.28 31.92 8.06
C GLU A 508 -8.29 30.95 7.39
N GLY A 509 -8.16 29.75 7.95
CA GLY A 509 -7.34 28.64 7.43
C GLY A 509 -7.86 27.97 6.15
N TYR A 510 -8.98 28.44 5.57
CA TYR A 510 -9.49 27.95 4.29
C TYR A 510 -8.58 28.40 3.15
N THR A 511 -8.33 27.54 2.17
CA THR A 511 -7.40 27.79 1.06
C THR A 511 -8.11 28.07 -0.27
N ALA A 512 -7.35 28.52 -1.27
CA ALA A 512 -7.88 28.68 -2.63
C ALA A 512 -8.00 27.30 -3.32
N THR A 513 -9.00 27.13 -4.18
CA THR A 513 -9.17 25.91 -4.99
C THR A 513 -8.71 26.11 -6.42
N LEU A 514 -8.00 25.10 -6.95
CA LEU A 514 -7.64 24.96 -8.36
C LEU A 514 -8.27 23.70 -8.98
N LYS A 515 -9.25 23.07 -8.31
CA LYS A 515 -9.92 21.84 -8.76
C LYS A 515 -10.48 22.01 -10.18
N GLN A 516 -10.03 21.14 -11.08
CA GLN A 516 -10.48 21.11 -12.47
C GLN A 516 -11.53 20.00 -12.68
N PRO A 517 -12.43 20.11 -13.67
CA PRO A 517 -13.37 19.03 -14.00
C PRO A 517 -12.64 17.74 -14.41
N SER A 518 -13.20 16.57 -14.05
CA SER A 518 -12.65 15.24 -14.39
C SER A 518 -12.43 15.08 -15.90
N LEU A 519 -11.48 14.23 -16.31
CA LEU A 519 -11.25 14.00 -17.74
C LEU A 519 -12.43 13.31 -18.45
N GLU A 520 -13.33 12.65 -17.72
CA GLU A 520 -14.59 12.14 -18.26
C GLU A 520 -15.53 13.28 -18.70
N SER A 521 -15.66 14.31 -17.87
CA SER A 521 -16.51 15.48 -18.16
C SER A 521 -15.88 16.43 -19.19
N LYS A 522 -14.55 16.56 -19.17
CA LYS A 522 -13.79 17.49 -20.01
C LYS A 522 -12.42 16.88 -20.36
N PRO A 523 -12.34 15.98 -21.35
CA PRO A 523 -11.08 15.37 -21.75
C PRO A 523 -10.12 16.42 -22.34
N PRO A 524 -8.80 16.13 -22.36
CA PRO A 524 -7.82 16.99 -23.00
C PRO A 524 -8.11 17.11 -24.50
N ARG A 525 -7.53 18.14 -25.13
CA ARG A 525 -7.60 18.31 -26.59
C ARG A 525 -6.26 18.79 -27.15
N LYS A 526 -5.64 18.00 -28.02
CA LYS A 526 -4.38 18.29 -28.71
C LYS A 526 -3.30 18.82 -27.77
N GLY A 527 -3.06 18.08 -26.70
CA GLY A 527 -2.08 18.41 -25.67
C GLY A 527 -2.50 19.51 -24.69
N VAL A 528 -3.66 20.16 -24.85
CA VAL A 528 -4.16 21.17 -23.89
C VAL A 528 -4.89 20.48 -22.73
N ILE A 529 -4.38 20.68 -21.51
CA ILE A 529 -4.86 20.03 -20.28
C ILE A 529 -5.48 21.01 -19.25
N GLY A 530 -5.21 22.31 -19.40
CA GLY A 530 -5.61 23.34 -18.43
C GLY A 530 -5.67 24.75 -19.03
N SER A 531 -5.69 25.78 -18.17
CA SER A 531 -5.70 27.19 -18.58
C SER A 531 -5.04 28.08 -17.53
N ALA A 532 -3.84 28.57 -17.81
CA ALA A 532 -3.07 29.44 -16.92
C ALA A 532 -3.88 30.65 -16.42
N ALA A 533 -4.63 31.31 -17.31
CA ALA A 533 -5.43 32.48 -16.97
C ALA A 533 -6.60 32.17 -16.01
N LEU A 534 -7.24 30.99 -16.15
CA LEU A 534 -8.27 30.57 -15.20
C LEU A 534 -7.65 30.18 -13.87
N SER A 535 -6.49 29.52 -13.86
CA SER A 535 -5.78 29.16 -12.63
C SER A 535 -5.35 30.40 -11.83
N VAL A 536 -4.80 31.43 -12.48
CA VAL A 536 -4.51 32.74 -11.83
C VAL A 536 -5.76 33.33 -11.20
N LEU A 537 -6.88 33.35 -11.94
CA LEU A 537 -8.14 33.90 -11.47
C LEU A 537 -8.73 33.10 -10.29
N SER A 538 -8.63 31.78 -10.30
CA SER A 538 -9.11 30.92 -9.22
C SER A 538 -8.24 30.98 -7.97
N ALA A 539 -6.92 30.93 -8.11
CA ALA A 539 -5.98 31.11 -7.01
C ALA A 539 -6.12 32.47 -6.30
N SER A 540 -6.60 33.49 -7.01
CA SER A 540 -6.76 34.85 -6.47
C SER A 540 -7.87 35.02 -5.41
N GLY A 541 -8.77 34.04 -5.25
CA GLY A 541 -9.89 34.10 -4.29
C GLY A 541 -11.00 35.12 -4.62
N TYR A 542 -10.85 35.94 -5.67
CA TYR A 542 -11.85 36.98 -6.03
C TYR A 542 -13.09 36.44 -6.76
N ILE A 543 -13.00 35.26 -7.38
CA ILE A 543 -14.09 34.67 -8.21
C ILE A 543 -14.67 33.40 -7.57
N TYR A 544 -13.84 32.62 -6.87
CA TYR A 544 -14.27 31.44 -6.13
C TYR A 544 -13.94 31.66 -4.65
N ASN A 545 -14.89 31.36 -3.78
CA ASN A 545 -14.68 31.40 -2.33
C ASN A 545 -13.56 30.43 -1.94
N LYS A 546 -12.75 30.79 -0.94
CA LYS A 546 -11.86 29.85 -0.25
C LYS A 546 -12.66 28.64 0.26
N VAL A 547 -12.05 27.46 0.21
CA VAL A 547 -12.63 26.16 0.59
C VAL A 547 -11.91 25.59 1.80
N PRO A 548 -12.54 24.69 2.58
CA PRO A 548 -11.82 23.95 3.62
C PRO A 548 -10.58 23.26 3.04
N SER A 549 -9.50 23.28 3.81
CA SER A 549 -8.17 22.83 3.38
C SER A 549 -7.94 21.34 3.70
N ALA A 550 -7.21 20.64 2.84
CA ALA A 550 -6.63 19.32 3.11
C ALA A 550 -5.18 19.45 3.62
N PRO A 551 -4.56 18.37 4.17
CA PRO A 551 -3.14 18.39 4.56
C PRO A 551 -2.20 18.69 3.39
N GLY A 552 -1.32 19.69 3.56
CA GLY A 552 -0.36 20.08 2.52
C GLY A 552 0.96 19.33 2.59
N ASN A 553 1.35 18.72 1.46
CA ASN A 553 2.70 18.22 1.22
C ASN A 553 3.49 19.28 0.42
N HIS A 554 4.67 19.65 0.89
CA HIS A 554 5.58 20.57 0.22
C HIS A 554 6.97 19.97 -0.04
N ALA A 555 7.16 18.69 0.28
CA ALA A 555 8.42 17.99 0.05
C ALA A 555 8.87 18.06 -1.43
N LYS A 556 10.19 17.97 -1.65
CA LYS A 556 10.80 17.79 -2.98
C LYS A 556 11.75 16.60 -2.96
N ILE A 557 11.20 15.41 -2.73
CA ILE A 557 11.94 14.15 -2.61
C ILE A 557 11.75 13.28 -3.85
N MET A 558 12.84 12.65 -4.31
CA MET A 558 12.83 11.58 -5.30
C MET A 558 13.85 10.51 -4.91
N ILE A 559 13.46 9.23 -4.85
CA ILE A 559 14.32 8.09 -4.50
C ILE A 559 14.33 7.12 -5.68
N ILE A 560 15.51 6.64 -6.07
CA ILE A 560 15.70 5.77 -7.23
C ILE A 560 16.35 4.46 -6.78
N ASP A 561 15.69 3.35 -7.11
CA ASP A 561 16.12 1.96 -6.92
C ASP A 561 16.53 1.54 -5.49
N ASP A 562 16.18 2.33 -4.46
CA ASP A 562 16.71 2.23 -3.07
C ASP A 562 18.24 2.44 -2.98
N GLU A 563 18.85 3.07 -3.99
CA GLU A 563 20.31 3.27 -4.09
C GLU A 563 20.72 4.74 -3.88
N ILE A 564 19.85 5.69 -4.24
CA ILE A 564 20.12 7.13 -4.21
C ILE A 564 18.84 7.92 -3.96
N TYR A 565 18.94 9.08 -3.31
CA TYR A 565 17.85 10.04 -3.23
C TYR A 565 18.26 11.48 -3.56
N VAL A 566 17.24 12.27 -3.90
CA VAL A 566 17.30 13.71 -4.17
C VAL A 566 16.53 14.45 -3.09
N VAL A 567 17.15 15.50 -2.54
CA VAL A 567 16.51 16.47 -1.65
C VAL A 567 16.98 17.87 -2.00
N GLY A 568 16.08 18.85 -1.92
CA GLY A 568 16.39 20.21 -2.34
C GLY A 568 15.15 21.10 -2.37
N SER A 569 15.24 22.20 -3.11
CA SER A 569 14.13 23.13 -3.31
C SER A 569 13.34 22.89 -4.62
N ASP A 570 13.86 22.03 -5.50
CA ASP A 570 13.45 21.91 -6.90
C ASP A 570 12.23 21.01 -7.07
N ASN A 571 11.14 21.59 -7.57
CA ASN A 571 9.91 20.85 -7.80
C ASN A 571 9.98 19.98 -9.07
N LEU A 572 9.21 18.88 -9.09
CA LEU A 572 9.05 18.05 -10.29
C LEU A 572 7.95 18.53 -11.25
N TYR A 573 7.04 19.41 -10.80
CA TYR A 573 6.15 20.14 -11.73
C TYR A 573 6.92 21.23 -12.51
N PRO A 574 6.41 21.71 -13.65
CA PRO A 574 7.21 22.57 -14.53
C PRO A 574 7.38 23.98 -13.95
N GLY A 575 8.64 24.41 -13.84
CA GLY A 575 9.00 25.73 -13.32
C GLY A 575 10.42 26.12 -13.71
N SER A 576 10.60 27.41 -14.03
CA SER A 576 11.87 28.03 -14.45
C SER A 576 12.47 28.91 -13.34
N LEU A 577 12.32 28.49 -12.07
CA LEU A 577 12.87 29.18 -10.91
C LEU A 577 14.34 28.80 -10.67
N SER A 578 15.07 29.61 -9.90
CA SER A 578 16.42 29.23 -9.46
C SER A 578 16.32 28.30 -8.24
N GLU A 579 16.66 27.03 -8.43
CA GLU A 579 16.47 25.91 -7.50
C GLU A 579 17.74 25.05 -7.37
N PHE A 580 17.91 24.39 -6.22
CA PHE A 580 19.11 23.63 -5.84
C PHE A 580 18.76 22.25 -5.28
N ASN A 581 19.58 21.24 -5.55
CA ASN A 581 19.44 19.87 -5.10
C ASN A 581 20.77 19.26 -4.62
N TYR A 582 20.67 18.37 -3.63
CA TYR A 582 21.65 17.32 -3.39
C TYR A 582 21.13 15.98 -3.91
N LEU A 583 21.99 15.24 -4.59
CA LEU A 583 21.91 13.79 -4.75
C LEU A 583 22.78 13.13 -3.69
N ILE A 584 22.24 12.11 -3.01
CA ILE A 584 22.83 11.47 -1.83
C ILE A 584 22.89 9.96 -2.04
N GLU A 585 24.10 9.41 -2.08
CA GLU A 585 24.36 7.96 -2.05
C GLU A 585 24.94 7.54 -0.69
N GLY A 586 24.77 6.26 -0.35
CA GLY A 586 25.31 5.62 0.86
C GLY A 586 24.23 4.92 1.67
N ASP A 587 24.42 3.62 1.92
CA ASP A 587 23.40 2.72 2.49
C ASP A 587 22.79 3.24 3.79
N GLU A 588 23.57 3.85 4.70
CA GLU A 588 23.03 4.41 5.94
C GLU A 588 22.04 5.55 5.67
N ALA A 589 22.45 6.57 4.90
CA ALA A 589 21.62 7.73 4.60
C ALA A 589 20.38 7.35 3.76
N VAL A 590 20.50 6.41 2.81
CA VAL A 590 19.37 5.98 1.98
C VAL A 590 18.38 5.12 2.77
N ASN A 591 18.85 4.18 3.60
CA ASN A 591 17.96 3.38 4.45
C ASN A 591 17.24 4.24 5.50
N ASP A 592 17.88 5.29 6.02
CA ASP A 592 17.25 6.22 6.97
C ASP A 592 16.10 7.01 6.33
N LEU A 593 16.29 7.54 5.11
CA LEU A 593 15.18 8.16 4.37
C LEU A 593 14.07 7.16 4.05
N LEU A 594 14.43 5.92 3.69
CA LEU A 594 13.43 4.89 3.40
C LEU A 594 12.62 4.51 4.63
N THR A 595 13.25 4.36 5.79
CA THR A 595 12.60 3.87 7.02
C THR A 595 11.92 4.99 7.82
N SER A 596 12.58 6.13 8.03
CA SER A 596 12.05 7.23 8.84
C SER A 596 11.04 8.13 8.12
N TYR A 597 11.04 8.11 6.78
CA TYR A 597 10.20 9.01 5.97
C TYR A 597 9.35 8.28 4.93
N TRP A 598 9.97 7.52 4.00
CA TRP A 598 9.20 6.95 2.88
C TRP A 598 8.22 5.85 3.32
N GLN A 599 8.65 4.93 4.19
CA GLN A 599 7.81 3.83 4.68
C GLN A 599 6.52 4.34 5.37
N PRO A 600 6.57 5.25 6.37
CA PRO A 600 5.33 5.78 6.95
C PRO A 600 4.52 6.61 5.95
N LEU A 601 5.15 7.46 5.13
CA LEU A 601 4.47 8.20 4.06
C LEU A 601 3.66 7.27 3.14
N TRP A 602 4.27 6.18 2.69
CA TRP A 602 3.65 5.22 1.79
C TRP A 602 2.61 4.35 2.49
N GLN A 603 2.85 3.94 3.74
CA GLN A 603 1.92 3.17 4.55
C GLN A 603 0.53 3.84 4.62
N TYR A 604 0.51 5.14 4.94
CA TYR A 604 -0.74 5.89 5.09
C TYR A 604 -1.30 6.41 3.77
N SER A 605 -0.45 6.73 2.78
CA SER A 605 -0.93 7.25 1.48
C SER A 605 -1.43 6.17 0.53
N ARG A 606 -0.83 4.96 0.52
CA ARG A 606 -1.17 3.91 -0.46
C ARG A 606 -2.63 3.41 -0.46
N PRO A 607 -3.41 3.39 0.65
CA PRO A 607 -4.82 2.96 0.60
C PRO A 607 -5.68 3.88 -0.31
N HIS A 608 -5.25 5.13 -0.46
CA HIS A 608 -5.90 6.18 -1.26
C HIS A 608 -5.32 6.30 -2.68
N VAL A 609 -4.59 5.29 -3.15
CA VAL A 609 -3.91 5.31 -4.45
C VAL A 609 -4.89 5.36 -5.65
N TYR A 610 -4.61 6.27 -6.57
CA TYR A 610 -5.12 6.27 -7.93
C TYR A 610 -4.14 5.53 -8.82
N GLY A 611 -4.60 4.41 -9.36
CA GLY A 611 -3.71 3.40 -9.91
C GLY A 611 -4.44 2.10 -10.20
N PRO A 612 -3.68 1.07 -10.63
CA PRO A 612 -4.09 -0.30 -10.47
C PRO A 612 -4.16 -0.58 -8.97
N LYS A 613 -5.37 -0.64 -8.40
CA LYS A 613 -5.52 -1.33 -7.13
C LYS A 613 -5.03 -2.75 -7.39
N ARG A 614 -4.00 -3.20 -6.65
CA ARG A 614 -3.51 -4.59 -6.73
C ARG A 614 -4.75 -5.48 -6.65
N PRO A 615 -4.95 -6.47 -7.55
CA PRO A 615 -6.05 -7.40 -7.40
C PRO A 615 -5.97 -7.97 -5.98
N GLU A 616 -7.08 -7.93 -5.26
CA GLU A 616 -7.18 -8.47 -3.90
C GLU A 616 -6.59 -9.88 -3.89
N ALA A 617 -5.76 -10.16 -2.89
CA ALA A 617 -4.66 -11.11 -3.03
C ALA A 617 -5.13 -12.52 -3.46
N ALA A 618 -6.28 -12.94 -2.91
CA ALA A 618 -6.89 -14.23 -3.21
C ALA A 618 -7.27 -14.42 -4.70
N TYR A 619 -7.49 -13.35 -5.48
CA TYR A 619 -7.72 -13.47 -6.93
C TYR A 619 -6.45 -13.75 -7.74
N GLU A 620 -5.27 -13.80 -7.12
CA GLU A 620 -4.06 -14.38 -7.71
C GLU A 620 -4.07 -15.93 -7.66
N SER A 621 -5.03 -16.56 -6.95
CA SER A 621 -5.13 -18.02 -6.75
C SER A 621 -4.97 -18.85 -8.02
N ASN A 622 -4.18 -19.93 -7.90
CA ASN A 622 -3.98 -20.94 -8.94
C ASN A 622 -3.90 -22.36 -8.35
N LEU A 623 -5.01 -22.85 -7.78
CA LEU A 623 -5.10 -24.22 -7.24
C LEU A 623 -4.97 -25.30 -8.32
N SER A 624 -5.19 -24.94 -9.59
CA SER A 624 -5.02 -25.81 -10.74
C SER A 624 -3.55 -26.00 -11.15
N ASN A 625 -2.61 -25.28 -10.53
CA ASN A 625 -1.18 -25.52 -10.71
C ASN A 625 -0.82 -26.93 -10.19
N PRO A 626 -0.07 -27.75 -10.97
CA PRO A 626 0.40 -29.08 -10.55
C PRO A 626 1.14 -29.15 -9.21
N ALA A 627 1.62 -28.03 -8.67
CA ALA A 627 2.26 -27.95 -7.36
C ALA A 627 1.28 -27.96 -6.16
N TYR A 628 -0.01 -27.67 -6.37
CA TYR A 628 -1.01 -27.55 -5.29
C TYR A 628 -2.14 -28.57 -5.46
N LEU A 629 -2.85 -28.52 -6.60
CA LEU A 629 -3.96 -29.40 -7.00
C LEU A 629 -5.16 -29.56 -6.06
N TYR A 630 -5.15 -28.96 -4.86
CA TYR A 630 -6.26 -29.02 -3.89
C TYR A 630 -7.61 -28.58 -4.48
N ASP A 631 -8.69 -29.28 -4.15
CA ASP A 631 -10.05 -28.89 -4.53
C ASP A 631 -10.54 -27.62 -3.85
N LEU A 632 -10.16 -27.44 -2.59
CA LEU A 632 -10.53 -26.30 -1.76
C LEU A 632 -9.35 -25.91 -0.87
N VAL A 633 -9.09 -24.61 -0.79
CA VAL A 633 -8.19 -24.02 0.21
C VAL A 633 -8.90 -22.90 0.96
N VAL A 634 -8.68 -22.83 2.27
CA VAL A 634 -9.04 -21.70 3.13
C VAL A 634 -7.78 -21.17 3.79
N GLY A 635 -7.38 -19.93 3.51
CA GLY A 635 -6.26 -19.25 4.16
C GLY A 635 -6.75 -18.20 5.14
N THR A 636 -6.39 -18.31 6.42
CA THR A 636 -6.76 -17.35 7.49
C THR A 636 -5.51 -16.73 8.13
N THR A 637 -5.51 -15.42 8.36
CA THR A 637 -4.33 -14.68 8.85
C THR A 637 -4.03 -14.95 10.32
N ALA A 638 -2.76 -14.85 10.71
CA ALA A 638 -2.36 -14.97 12.11
C ALA A 638 -3.07 -13.92 13.00
N THR A 639 -3.24 -12.67 12.54
CA THR A 639 -4.02 -11.66 13.27
C THR A 639 -5.42 -12.18 13.61
N ALA A 640 -6.13 -12.69 12.62
CA ALA A 640 -7.53 -13.08 12.75
C ALA A 640 -7.72 -14.36 13.57
N ILE A 641 -6.78 -15.32 13.44
CA ILE A 641 -6.73 -16.51 14.30
C ILE A 641 -6.55 -16.09 15.76
N ASN A 642 -5.58 -15.20 16.03
CA ASN A 642 -5.27 -14.77 17.39
C ASN A 642 -6.37 -13.93 18.03
N SER A 643 -6.94 -12.95 17.33
CA SER A 643 -8.03 -12.13 17.86
C SER A 643 -9.26 -12.98 18.17
N THR A 644 -9.64 -13.89 17.26
CA THR A 644 -10.80 -14.78 17.43
C THR A 644 -10.57 -15.82 18.52
N LEU A 645 -9.35 -16.40 18.65
CA LEU A 645 -9.00 -17.29 19.76
C LEU A 645 -8.99 -16.55 21.11
N LYS A 646 -8.41 -15.35 21.18
CA LYS A 646 -8.40 -14.52 22.40
C LYS A 646 -9.83 -14.16 22.83
N GLN A 647 -10.71 -13.85 21.88
CA GLN A 647 -12.13 -13.62 22.16
C GLN A 647 -12.86 -14.89 22.64
N PHE A 648 -12.60 -16.04 22.00
CA PHE A 648 -13.19 -17.32 22.40
C PHE A 648 -12.77 -17.71 23.83
N LEU A 649 -11.47 -17.65 24.15
CA LEU A 649 -10.92 -18.05 25.45
C LEU A 649 -11.18 -17.06 26.60
N SER A 650 -11.61 -15.83 26.31
CA SER A 650 -12.09 -14.89 27.34
C SER A 650 -13.56 -15.10 27.69
N LYS A 651 -14.37 -15.62 26.76
CA LYS A 651 -15.78 -15.97 26.99
C LYS A 651 -15.98 -17.40 27.53
N HIS A 652 -15.09 -18.33 27.20
CA HIS A 652 -15.28 -19.78 27.44
C HIS A 652 -14.15 -20.41 28.27
N ALA A 653 -14.02 -19.99 29.54
CA ALA A 653 -13.18 -20.71 30.50
C ALA A 653 -13.80 -22.08 30.83
N SER A 654 -12.98 -23.12 30.95
CA SER A 654 -13.45 -24.46 31.36
C SER A 654 -13.78 -24.50 32.86
N ASP A 655 -14.40 -25.58 33.33
CA ASP A 655 -14.27 -25.93 34.75
C ASP A 655 -12.79 -26.24 35.09
N PRO A 656 -12.32 -25.98 36.33
CA PRO A 656 -10.98 -26.37 36.75
C PRO A 656 -10.80 -27.89 36.76
N ILE A 657 -9.74 -28.36 36.12
CA ILE A 657 -9.40 -29.79 36.01
C ILE A 657 -8.33 -30.12 37.04
N GLU A 658 -8.57 -31.16 37.84
CA GLU A 658 -7.63 -31.67 38.83
C GLU A 658 -7.02 -33.01 38.40
N ILE A 659 -5.70 -33.08 38.39
CA ILE A 659 -4.92 -34.29 38.13
C ILE A 659 -4.02 -34.60 39.31
N TRP A 660 -3.99 -35.85 39.75
CA TRP A 660 -3.30 -36.31 40.95
C TRP A 660 -2.29 -37.40 40.59
N TYR A 661 -1.10 -37.35 41.19
CA TYR A 661 0.00 -38.27 40.91
C TYR A 661 0.62 -38.82 42.20
N GLY A 662 0.90 -40.13 42.16
CA GLY A 662 1.47 -40.87 43.27
C GLY A 662 2.63 -41.79 42.87
N GLN A 663 3.34 -42.30 43.89
CA GLN A 663 4.47 -43.20 43.81
C GLN A 663 4.35 -44.20 44.97
N GLU A 664 4.36 -45.51 44.67
CA GLU A 664 4.17 -46.56 45.70
C GLU A 664 5.33 -46.61 46.70
N ASP A 665 6.57 -46.57 46.21
CA ASP A 665 7.80 -46.64 46.99
C ASP A 665 8.86 -45.70 46.40
N ALA A 666 9.81 -45.26 47.23
CA ALA A 666 10.91 -44.39 46.80
C ALA A 666 11.79 -45.06 45.72
N GLY A 667 11.54 -44.71 44.46
CA GLY A 667 12.21 -45.28 43.28
C GLY A 667 11.25 -45.86 42.23
N SER A 668 10.00 -46.13 42.60
CA SER A 668 8.94 -46.57 41.66
C SER A 668 8.56 -45.45 40.68
N PRO A 669 7.96 -45.74 39.51
CA PRO A 669 7.42 -44.72 38.62
C PRO A 669 6.37 -43.84 39.33
N ILE A 670 6.38 -42.54 39.02
CA ILE A 670 5.31 -41.63 39.43
C ILE A 670 4.18 -41.76 38.39
N VAL A 671 2.98 -42.14 38.83
CA VAL A 671 1.83 -42.50 37.99
C VAL A 671 0.55 -41.78 38.42
N PRO A 672 -0.47 -41.63 37.55
CA PRO A 672 -1.75 -41.05 37.95
C PRO A 672 -2.40 -41.82 39.10
N MET A 673 -3.03 -41.11 40.03
CA MET A 673 -3.81 -41.68 41.13
C MET A 673 -5.19 -41.03 41.22
N ALA A 674 -6.13 -41.68 41.92
CA ALA A 674 -7.43 -41.09 42.23
C ALA A 674 -7.31 -40.04 43.37
N PRO A 675 -8.14 -38.97 43.36
CA PRO A 675 -8.24 -38.04 44.48
C PRO A 675 -8.63 -38.73 45.79
N ILE A 676 -8.09 -38.24 46.91
CA ILE A 676 -8.37 -38.79 48.24
C ILE A 676 -9.68 -38.18 48.78
N PRO A 677 -10.71 -38.98 49.12
CA PRO A 677 -12.00 -38.44 49.56
C PRO A 677 -11.88 -37.53 50.79
N GLY A 678 -12.42 -36.32 50.68
CA GLY A 678 -12.43 -35.33 51.76
C GLY A 678 -11.13 -34.57 51.98
N VAL A 679 -10.13 -34.69 51.08
CA VAL A 679 -8.87 -33.94 51.16
C VAL A 679 -8.69 -33.05 49.94
N ASP A 680 -8.50 -31.76 50.16
CA ASP A 680 -8.11 -30.78 49.13
C ASP A 680 -6.64 -30.37 49.35
N PRO A 681 -5.70 -30.76 48.47
CA PRO A 681 -4.29 -30.37 48.58
C PRO A 681 -4.07 -28.90 48.21
N PHE A 682 -4.94 -28.31 47.38
CA PHE A 682 -4.82 -26.93 46.90
C PHE A 682 -5.20 -25.91 47.96
N ALA A 683 -6.01 -26.30 48.96
CA ALA A 683 -6.30 -25.50 50.15
C ALA A 683 -5.14 -25.41 51.17
N ILE A 684 -4.10 -26.26 51.06
CA ILE A 684 -2.99 -26.32 52.02
C ILE A 684 -1.88 -25.36 51.58
N ALA A 685 -1.68 -24.26 52.32
CA ALA A 685 -0.62 -23.28 52.04
C ALA A 685 0.80 -23.89 52.04
N SER A 686 1.74 -23.28 51.31
CA SER A 686 3.16 -23.65 51.36
C SER A 686 3.70 -23.63 52.79
N ASP A 687 4.56 -24.60 53.14
CA ASP A 687 5.03 -24.89 54.50
C ASP A 687 3.94 -25.25 55.53
N GLY A 688 2.68 -25.43 55.09
CA GLY A 688 1.58 -25.95 55.91
C GLY A 688 1.74 -27.42 56.29
N THR A 689 0.96 -27.87 57.28
CA THR A 689 0.91 -29.28 57.71
C THR A 689 -0.17 -30.03 56.92
N PRO A 690 0.18 -30.98 56.05
CA PRO A 690 -0.81 -31.79 55.35
C PRO A 690 -1.50 -32.80 56.29
N PRO A 691 -2.79 -33.13 56.06
CA PRO A 691 -3.48 -34.22 56.76
C PRO A 691 -2.73 -35.55 56.68
N SER A 692 -2.84 -36.39 57.71
CA SER A 692 -2.21 -37.72 57.71
C SER A 692 -2.66 -38.58 56.52
N ALA A 693 -3.91 -38.43 56.07
CA ALA A 693 -4.41 -39.11 54.88
C ALA A 693 -3.62 -38.82 53.59
N LEU A 694 -2.90 -37.70 53.48
CA LEU A 694 -1.94 -37.45 52.38
C LEU A 694 -0.58 -38.09 52.67
N LEU A 695 -0.08 -38.00 53.91
CA LEU A 695 1.23 -38.54 54.32
C LEU A 695 1.27 -40.07 54.35
N ASP A 696 0.16 -40.71 54.67
CA ASP A 696 -0.05 -42.17 54.71
C ASP A 696 -0.40 -42.74 53.32
N SER A 697 -0.39 -41.90 52.28
CA SER A 697 -0.74 -42.26 50.90
C SER A 697 0.47 -42.25 49.97
N THR A 698 0.26 -42.68 48.72
CA THR A 698 1.28 -42.62 47.67
C THR A 698 1.47 -41.22 47.07
N PHE A 699 0.76 -40.18 47.55
CA PHE A 699 0.75 -38.84 46.94
C PHE A 699 2.14 -38.21 46.77
N VAL A 700 2.39 -37.64 45.59
CA VAL A 700 3.60 -36.85 45.27
C VAL A 700 3.25 -35.42 44.86
N PHE A 701 2.28 -35.27 43.96
CA PHE A 701 1.79 -33.95 43.54
C PHE A 701 0.36 -34.02 42.98
N ALA A 702 -0.31 -32.88 42.97
CA ALA A 702 -1.52 -32.65 42.19
C ALA A 702 -1.47 -31.27 41.52
N ILE A 703 -2.14 -31.14 40.39
CA ILE A 703 -2.25 -29.91 39.61
C ILE A 703 -3.73 -29.61 39.42
N LYS A 704 -4.10 -28.35 39.60
CA LYS A 704 -5.42 -27.78 39.35
C LYS A 704 -5.25 -26.67 38.31
N ALA A 705 -5.86 -26.85 37.15
CA ALA A 705 -5.67 -25.94 36.02
C ALA A 705 -6.98 -25.73 35.27
N GLN A 706 -7.21 -24.49 34.84
CA GLN A 706 -8.43 -24.06 34.17
C GLN A 706 -8.07 -23.41 32.84
N PHE A 707 -8.62 -23.92 31.73
CA PHE A 707 -8.36 -23.34 30.41
C PHE A 707 -9.05 -21.98 30.27
N GLY A 708 -8.40 -21.09 29.52
CA GLY A 708 -8.87 -19.73 29.26
C GLY A 708 -7.72 -18.73 29.34
N LEU A 709 -8.03 -17.46 29.09
CA LEU A 709 -7.07 -16.38 29.34
C LEU A 709 -6.96 -16.08 30.85
N PRO A 710 -5.79 -15.64 31.35
CA PRO A 710 -5.60 -15.26 32.76
C PRO A 710 -6.60 -14.20 33.23
N GLU A 711 -7.18 -14.40 34.40
CA GLU A 711 -8.14 -13.43 34.96
C GLU A 711 -7.47 -12.07 35.24
N GLY A 712 -8.14 -10.97 34.89
CA GLY A 712 -7.67 -9.61 35.12
C GLY A 712 -6.64 -9.07 34.11
N VAL A 713 -6.11 -9.92 33.22
CA VAL A 713 -5.14 -9.50 32.18
C VAL A 713 -5.86 -9.16 30.87
N MET A 714 -5.57 -8.00 30.28
CA MET A 714 -6.14 -7.62 28.99
C MET A 714 -5.61 -8.53 27.86
N PRO A 715 -6.46 -9.05 26.96
CA PRO A 715 -5.99 -9.96 25.90
C PRO A 715 -4.92 -9.38 24.97
N ASP A 716 -4.89 -8.06 24.79
CA ASP A 716 -3.93 -7.38 23.92
C ASP A 716 -2.51 -7.28 24.49
N VAL A 717 -2.34 -7.39 25.82
CA VAL A 717 -1.01 -7.45 26.45
C VAL A 717 -0.43 -8.86 26.52
N LEU A 718 -1.24 -9.89 26.23
CA LEU A 718 -0.79 -11.27 26.14
C LEU A 718 -0.11 -11.53 24.78
N PRO A 719 0.97 -12.33 24.74
CA PRO A 719 1.53 -12.83 23.48
C PRO A 719 0.48 -13.53 22.61
N ASP A 720 0.75 -13.64 21.31
CA ASP A 720 -0.08 -14.39 20.40
C ASP A 720 -0.18 -15.86 20.80
N ILE A 721 -1.40 -16.41 20.74
CA ILE A 721 -1.69 -17.82 21.05
C ILE A 721 -1.09 -18.72 19.96
N VAL A 722 -1.19 -18.31 18.69
CA VAL A 722 -0.63 -19.03 17.53
C VAL A 722 0.33 -18.11 16.79
N VAL A 723 1.61 -18.49 16.76
CA VAL A 723 2.66 -17.81 15.99
C VAL A 723 3.01 -18.64 14.77
N LEU A 724 2.73 -18.08 13.59
CA LEU A 724 3.06 -18.66 12.30
C LEU A 724 4.49 -18.28 11.89
N GLY A 725 5.21 -19.25 11.32
CA GLY A 725 6.61 -19.09 10.89
C GLY A 725 6.82 -19.49 9.44
N THR A 726 8.07 -19.77 9.07
CA THR A 726 8.44 -20.25 7.73
C THR A 726 8.49 -21.77 7.59
N ASP A 727 8.31 -22.52 8.67
CA ASP A 727 8.07 -23.98 8.62
C ASP A 727 6.63 -24.21 8.16
N SER A 728 6.46 -24.79 6.97
CA SER A 728 5.16 -24.93 6.32
C SER A 728 4.25 -25.95 7.01
N GLN A 729 4.76 -26.77 7.95
CA GLN A 729 3.99 -27.83 8.63
C GLN A 729 3.98 -27.68 10.16
N LYS A 730 4.59 -26.63 10.73
CA LYS A 730 4.58 -26.40 12.17
C LYS A 730 4.14 -25.00 12.55
N VAL A 731 3.35 -24.91 13.61
CA VAL A 731 2.99 -23.65 14.28
C VAL A 731 3.58 -23.62 15.68
N THR A 732 3.99 -22.45 16.15
CA THR A 732 4.33 -22.26 17.56
C THR A 732 3.06 -21.85 18.30
N TYR A 733 2.76 -22.52 19.40
CA TYR A 733 1.57 -22.31 20.19
C TYR A 733 1.94 -21.94 21.63
N ASN A 734 1.30 -20.89 22.14
CA ASN A 734 1.43 -20.40 23.50
C ASN A 734 0.13 -20.75 24.26
N MET A 735 0.20 -21.81 25.06
CA MET A 735 -0.89 -22.18 25.95
C MET A 735 -0.92 -21.28 27.17
N PHE A 736 -2.13 -20.77 27.48
CA PHE A 736 -2.45 -20.01 28.67
C PHE A 736 -3.47 -20.77 29.54
N PHE A 737 -3.45 -20.46 30.84
CA PHE A 737 -4.45 -20.92 31.80
C PHE A 737 -5.06 -19.72 32.52
N ASN A 738 -6.37 -19.77 32.74
CA ASN A 738 -7.11 -18.78 33.52
C ASN A 738 -6.64 -18.82 34.98
N THR A 739 -6.64 -20.03 35.56
CA THR A 739 -6.00 -20.34 36.84
C THR A 739 -5.10 -21.58 36.70
N PHE A 740 -3.97 -21.59 37.38
CA PHE A 740 -3.07 -22.75 37.45
C PHE A 740 -2.45 -22.84 38.86
N GLN A 741 -2.48 -24.03 39.45
CA GLN A 741 -1.96 -24.30 40.78
C GLN A 741 -1.34 -25.70 40.85
N ILE A 742 -0.21 -25.83 41.54
CA ILE A 742 0.47 -27.10 41.77
C ILE A 742 0.81 -27.28 43.25
N ALA A 743 0.29 -28.35 43.85
CA ALA A 743 0.56 -28.79 45.21
C ALA A 743 1.46 -30.02 45.18
N THR A 744 2.52 -30.05 46.00
CA THR A 744 3.53 -31.11 45.95
C THR A 744 4.16 -31.39 47.32
N LEU A 745 4.44 -32.68 47.55
CA LEU A 745 5.04 -33.22 48.75
C LEU A 745 6.45 -33.74 48.41
N ASP A 746 7.49 -33.01 48.87
CA ASP A 746 8.88 -33.41 48.68
C ASP A 746 9.39 -34.20 49.90
N TRP A 747 9.67 -35.49 49.70
CA TRP A 747 10.25 -36.35 50.73
C TRP A 747 11.78 -36.19 50.83
N GLY A 748 12.26 -35.91 52.04
CA GLY A 748 13.67 -35.83 52.41
C GLY A 748 14.18 -37.10 53.10
N ARG A 749 15.45 -37.07 53.55
CA ARG A 749 16.04 -38.21 54.27
C ARG A 749 15.40 -38.37 55.65
N GLY A 750 15.12 -39.61 56.04
CA GLY A 750 14.64 -39.96 57.38
C GLY A 750 13.17 -39.66 57.66
N GLY A 751 12.33 -39.55 56.63
CA GLY A 751 10.89 -39.29 56.78
C GLY A 751 10.52 -37.82 56.98
N ALA A 752 11.50 -36.90 56.94
CA ALA A 752 11.22 -35.48 56.82
C ALA A 752 10.55 -35.18 55.46
N TYR A 753 9.65 -34.21 55.41
CA TYR A 753 8.98 -33.77 54.18
C TYR A 753 8.90 -32.25 54.11
N ALA A 754 8.67 -31.72 52.91
CA ALA A 754 8.30 -30.32 52.69
C ALA A 754 7.03 -30.25 51.83
N TRP A 755 6.01 -29.54 52.33
CA TRP A 755 4.81 -29.24 51.56
C TRP A 755 4.97 -27.91 50.81
N ARG A 756 4.73 -27.93 49.50
CA ARG A 756 4.76 -26.74 48.65
C ARG A 756 3.46 -26.65 47.86
N ASN A 757 2.94 -25.43 47.77
CA ASN A 757 1.77 -25.09 46.99
C ASN A 757 2.04 -23.76 46.27
N TYR A 758 2.05 -23.81 44.95
CA TYR A 758 2.35 -22.68 44.08
C TYR A 758 1.12 -22.37 43.20
N SER A 759 0.65 -21.13 43.23
CA SER A 759 -0.41 -20.62 42.36
C SER A 759 0.16 -19.63 41.36
N GLN A 760 -0.40 -19.61 40.15
CA GLN A 760 -0.11 -18.62 39.12
C GLN A 760 -0.39 -17.19 39.64
N PRO A 761 0.57 -16.25 39.55
CA PRO A 761 0.32 -14.84 39.83
C PRO A 761 -0.62 -14.20 38.81
N THR A 762 -1.49 -13.30 39.25
CA THR A 762 -2.43 -12.55 38.38
C THR A 762 -1.70 -11.77 37.29
N ASP A 763 -0.65 -11.02 37.65
CA ASP A 763 0.10 -10.15 36.73
C ASP A 763 1.22 -10.87 35.94
N SER A 764 1.41 -12.18 36.17
CA SER A 764 2.51 -12.94 35.57
C SER A 764 2.07 -14.39 35.30
N PRO A 765 1.27 -14.62 34.26
CA PRO A 765 0.75 -15.95 33.94
C PRO A 765 1.85 -16.90 33.48
N TYR A 766 1.68 -18.20 33.76
CA TYR A 766 2.60 -19.23 33.25
C TYR A 766 2.23 -19.52 31.80
N ILE A 767 3.19 -19.33 30.89
CA ILE A 767 3.01 -19.51 29.45
C ILE A 767 3.76 -20.77 29.03
N PHE A 768 3.04 -21.73 28.44
CA PHE A 768 3.61 -22.99 27.97
C PHE A 768 3.72 -22.95 26.43
N THR A 769 4.95 -22.76 25.94
CA THR A 769 5.26 -22.57 24.51
C THR A 769 5.80 -23.85 23.89
N TYR A 770 5.22 -24.31 22.78
CA TYR A 770 5.69 -25.49 22.04
C TYR A 770 5.35 -25.42 20.55
N GLN A 771 5.96 -26.30 19.75
CA GLN A 771 5.58 -26.48 18.35
C GLN A 771 4.56 -27.59 18.22
N VAL A 772 3.53 -27.38 17.39
CA VAL A 772 2.53 -28.37 16.99
C VAL A 772 2.83 -28.81 15.56
N ASP A 773 2.88 -30.12 15.32
CA ASP A 773 2.89 -30.70 13.98
C ASP A 773 1.49 -30.65 13.38
N MET A 774 1.33 -29.88 12.31
CA MET A 774 0.05 -29.67 11.63
C MET A 774 -0.12 -30.59 10.41
N ASN A 775 0.82 -31.51 10.15
CA ASN A 775 0.72 -32.47 9.06
C ASN A 775 -0.22 -33.64 9.42
N PHE A 776 -1.50 -33.51 9.09
CA PHE A 776 -2.55 -34.52 9.35
C PHE A 776 -2.64 -35.59 8.25
N ASN A 777 -1.68 -35.62 7.32
CA ASN A 777 -1.63 -36.65 6.28
C ASN A 777 -1.22 -38.02 6.86
N ALA A 778 -2.19 -38.87 7.17
CA ALA A 778 -1.94 -40.23 7.67
C ALA A 778 -1.20 -41.16 6.70
N ALA A 779 -1.02 -40.78 5.43
CA ALA A 779 -0.19 -41.51 4.46
C ALA A 779 1.28 -41.05 4.44
N ASP A 780 1.62 -39.99 5.18
CA ASP A 780 2.98 -39.53 5.40
C ASP A 780 3.59 -40.28 6.62
N PRO A 781 4.65 -41.09 6.45
CA PRO A 781 5.24 -41.85 7.55
C PRO A 781 6.01 -40.98 8.55
N ASP A 782 6.39 -39.75 8.18
CA ASP A 782 7.14 -38.82 9.05
C ASP A 782 6.20 -37.89 9.84
N SER A 783 4.90 -37.86 9.51
CA SER A 783 3.87 -37.15 10.26
C SER A 783 3.65 -37.76 11.65
N LYS A 784 3.61 -36.93 12.70
CA LYS A 784 3.18 -37.38 14.03
C LYS A 784 1.73 -37.83 14.07
N PHE A 785 0.86 -37.22 13.26
CA PHE A 785 -0.54 -37.61 13.16
C PHE A 785 -0.68 -39.10 12.79
N SER A 786 0.16 -39.61 11.88
CA SER A 786 0.14 -41.03 11.47
C SER A 786 0.31 -42.01 12.64
N SER A 787 1.05 -41.60 13.68
CA SER A 787 1.38 -42.40 14.87
C SER A 787 0.31 -42.39 15.96
N LEU A 788 -0.70 -41.52 15.87
CA LEU A 788 -1.77 -41.40 16.86
C LEU A 788 -2.72 -42.61 16.84
N PRO A 789 -3.31 -42.99 17.98
CA PRO A 789 -4.36 -44.01 18.05
C PRO A 789 -5.51 -43.70 17.07
N ALA A 790 -6.10 -44.74 16.46
CA ALA A 790 -7.14 -44.57 15.43
C ALA A 790 -8.30 -43.69 15.90
N ASN A 791 -8.85 -43.96 17.09
CA ASN A 791 -9.94 -43.17 17.69
C ASN A 791 -9.58 -41.69 17.96
N VAL A 792 -8.30 -41.36 18.11
CA VAL A 792 -7.83 -39.97 18.28
C VAL A 792 -7.74 -39.29 16.91
N ARG A 793 -7.25 -40.00 15.89
CA ARG A 793 -7.23 -39.51 14.50
C ARG A 793 -8.64 -39.28 13.98
N ASP A 794 -9.56 -40.20 14.25
CA ASP A 794 -10.98 -40.10 13.88
C ASP A 794 -11.63 -38.88 14.55
N MET A 795 -11.31 -38.61 15.83
CA MET A 795 -11.80 -37.44 16.57
C MET A 795 -11.24 -36.12 16.03
N LEU A 796 -9.94 -36.07 15.72
CA LEU A 796 -9.30 -34.90 15.13
C LEU A 796 -9.85 -34.59 13.73
N LEU A 797 -10.21 -35.61 12.94
CA LEU A 797 -10.79 -35.46 11.59
C LEU A 797 -12.34 -35.36 11.59
N GLN A 798 -12.99 -35.29 12.75
CA GLN A 798 -14.46 -35.28 12.85
C GLN A 798 -15.04 -33.88 12.64
N TYR A 799 -15.13 -33.44 11.38
CA TYR A 799 -15.64 -32.11 11.04
C TYR A 799 -17.12 -32.09 10.64
N ASN A 800 -17.82 -31.03 11.06
CA ASN A 800 -19.13 -30.66 10.55
C ASN A 800 -18.97 -29.57 9.48
N THR A 801 -19.48 -29.77 8.26
CA THR A 801 -19.26 -28.83 7.15
C THR A 801 -19.86 -27.44 7.37
N SER A 802 -20.74 -27.25 8.36
CA SER A 802 -21.25 -25.93 8.76
C SER A 802 -20.28 -25.16 9.67
N THR A 803 -19.58 -25.85 10.58
CA THR A 803 -18.75 -25.26 11.66
C THR A 803 -17.25 -25.57 11.54
N MET A 804 -16.83 -26.19 10.44
CA MET A 804 -15.42 -26.43 10.15
C MET A 804 -14.64 -25.11 9.98
N PHE A 805 -13.31 -25.18 10.11
CA PHE A 805 -12.40 -24.02 10.20
C PHE A 805 -12.57 -23.12 11.45
N SER A 806 -13.45 -23.50 12.38
CA SER A 806 -13.66 -22.75 13.62
C SER A 806 -12.43 -22.78 14.51
N VAL A 807 -12.18 -21.66 15.20
CA VAL A 807 -11.09 -21.57 16.18
C VAL A 807 -11.26 -22.55 17.34
N GLN A 808 -12.49 -22.99 17.61
CA GLN A 808 -12.80 -24.05 18.57
C GLN A 808 -12.20 -25.40 18.15
N GLN A 809 -12.33 -25.79 16.88
CA GLN A 809 -11.69 -27.00 16.34
C GLN A 809 -10.16 -26.84 16.30
N LEU A 810 -9.67 -25.70 15.81
CA LEU A 810 -8.23 -25.43 15.79
C LEU A 810 -7.63 -25.49 17.21
N TYR A 811 -8.35 -25.00 18.23
CA TYR A 811 -7.93 -25.10 19.62
C TYR A 811 -7.88 -26.57 20.11
N LEU A 812 -8.80 -27.43 19.68
CA LEU A 812 -8.71 -28.88 19.95
C LEU A 812 -7.47 -29.50 19.28
N ASP A 813 -7.24 -29.18 18.00
CA ASP A 813 -6.11 -29.69 17.20
C ASP A 813 -4.76 -29.30 17.86
N LEU A 814 -4.64 -28.04 18.28
CA LEU A 814 -3.46 -27.49 18.97
C LEU A 814 -3.21 -28.09 20.36
N ASN A 815 -4.20 -28.74 20.98
CA ASN A 815 -4.13 -29.31 22.34
C ASN A 815 -3.87 -30.83 22.38
N ASN A 816 -3.68 -31.51 21.24
CA ASN A 816 -3.27 -32.91 21.23
C ASN A 816 -1.77 -33.08 21.58
N ALA A 817 -1.45 -33.67 22.73
CA ALA A 817 -0.07 -33.78 23.21
C ALA A 817 0.82 -34.68 22.35
N GLY A 818 0.25 -35.60 21.55
CA GLY A 818 0.99 -36.46 20.64
C GLY A 818 1.55 -35.72 19.41
N LEU A 819 0.93 -34.60 19.01
CA LEU A 819 1.40 -33.77 17.88
C LEU A 819 2.53 -32.79 18.27
N GLN A 820 2.71 -32.56 19.56
CA GLN A 820 3.49 -31.42 20.08
C GLN A 820 4.95 -31.74 20.39
N THR A 821 5.80 -30.72 20.51
CA THR A 821 7.07 -30.81 21.25
C THR A 821 6.81 -30.66 22.75
N MET A 822 7.81 -31.00 23.58
CA MET A 822 7.73 -30.69 25.01
C MET A 822 7.65 -29.17 25.23
N PRO A 823 6.77 -28.66 26.12
CA PRO A 823 6.63 -27.24 26.39
C PRO A 823 7.90 -26.64 27.02
N GLN A 824 8.21 -25.42 26.60
CA GLN A 824 9.06 -24.48 27.33
C GLN A 824 8.17 -23.58 28.18
N ILE A 825 8.62 -23.21 29.37
CA ILE A 825 7.83 -22.41 30.31
C ILE A 825 8.41 -21.01 30.41
N SER A 826 7.56 -19.99 30.26
CA SER A 826 7.89 -18.59 30.52
C SER A 826 6.84 -17.94 31.44
N GLY A 827 7.05 -16.67 31.83
CA GLY A 827 6.28 -16.01 32.89
C GLY A 827 6.72 -16.39 34.32
N VAL A 828 7.81 -17.15 34.47
CA VAL A 828 8.33 -17.59 35.76
C VAL A 828 9.87 -17.69 35.71
N PRO A 829 10.62 -17.22 36.73
CA PRO A 829 12.09 -17.27 36.71
C PRO A 829 12.62 -18.71 36.67
N SER A 830 13.53 -19.01 35.74
CA SER A 830 14.07 -20.37 35.52
C SER A 830 14.89 -20.95 36.67
N ASN A 831 15.34 -20.11 37.60
CA ASN A 831 16.02 -20.50 38.84
C ASN A 831 15.08 -20.65 40.05
N SER A 832 13.77 -20.45 39.89
CA SER A 832 12.80 -20.50 40.99
C SER A 832 12.41 -21.95 41.35
N PRO A 833 12.06 -22.22 42.63
CA PRO A 833 11.55 -23.53 43.04
C PRO A 833 10.30 -23.97 42.28
N VAL A 834 9.41 -23.03 41.93
CA VAL A 834 8.20 -23.31 41.15
C VAL A 834 8.52 -23.70 39.71
N TYR A 835 9.47 -23.05 39.03
CA TYR A 835 9.90 -23.47 37.68
C TYR A 835 10.42 -24.90 37.67
N MET A 836 11.28 -25.25 38.64
CA MET A 836 11.80 -26.60 38.79
C MET A 836 10.69 -27.64 38.99
N LYS A 837 9.59 -27.25 39.66
CA LYS A 837 8.41 -28.10 39.90
C LYS A 837 7.52 -28.23 38.68
N LEU A 838 7.22 -27.14 37.97
CA LEU A 838 6.50 -27.21 36.70
C LEU A 838 7.29 -28.08 35.68
N GLN A 839 8.60 -27.91 35.58
CA GLN A 839 9.43 -28.73 34.69
C GLN A 839 9.45 -30.21 35.10
N LYS A 840 9.68 -30.51 36.38
CA LYS A 840 9.82 -31.89 36.87
C LYS A 840 8.47 -32.64 36.88
N ASP A 841 7.44 -32.02 37.42
CA ASP A 841 6.20 -32.71 37.79
C ASP A 841 5.12 -32.51 36.70
N PHE A 842 4.93 -31.29 36.15
CA PHE A 842 3.99 -31.07 35.04
C PHE A 842 4.56 -31.50 33.67
N VAL A 843 5.77 -31.05 33.29
CA VAL A 843 6.30 -31.36 31.95
C VAL A 843 6.83 -32.79 31.85
N LEU A 844 7.74 -33.21 32.75
CA LEU A 844 8.41 -34.51 32.65
C LEU A 844 7.63 -35.71 33.19
N LYS A 845 6.59 -35.52 34.03
CA LYS A 845 5.73 -36.64 34.47
C LYS A 845 4.37 -36.63 33.80
N TYR A 846 3.66 -35.51 33.90
CA TYR A 846 2.33 -35.43 33.32
C TYR A 846 2.35 -35.33 31.78
N TRP A 847 2.94 -34.27 31.22
CA TRP A 847 2.90 -33.98 29.78
C TRP A 847 3.55 -35.09 28.94
N GLN A 848 4.70 -35.60 29.39
CA GLN A 848 5.37 -36.73 28.73
C GLN A 848 4.49 -37.97 28.62
N SER A 849 3.72 -38.29 29.68
CA SER A 849 2.86 -39.46 29.72
C SER A 849 1.68 -39.33 28.76
N ILE A 850 1.01 -38.17 28.73
CA ILE A 850 -0.12 -37.97 27.81
C ILE A 850 0.33 -37.91 26.35
N ALA A 851 1.48 -37.29 26.06
CA ALA A 851 2.06 -37.24 24.72
C ALA A 851 2.38 -38.63 24.17
N GLN A 852 2.97 -39.52 24.99
CA GLN A 852 3.24 -40.92 24.61
C GLN A 852 1.97 -41.73 24.32
N SER A 853 0.83 -41.34 24.91
CA SER A 853 -0.48 -41.97 24.68
C SER A 853 -1.33 -41.30 23.59
N GLY A 854 -0.87 -40.20 22.99
CA GLY A 854 -1.63 -39.41 22.01
C GLY A 854 -2.86 -38.69 22.60
N GLN A 855 -2.90 -38.47 23.91
CA GLN A 855 -4.02 -37.83 24.60
C GLN A 855 -3.97 -36.30 24.55
N PHE A 856 -5.10 -35.65 24.83
CA PHE A 856 -5.21 -34.20 24.92
C PHE A 856 -4.70 -33.67 26.25
N VAL A 857 -4.13 -32.47 26.24
CA VAL A 857 -3.70 -31.78 27.47
C VAL A 857 -4.91 -31.56 28.39
N LEU A 858 -4.75 -31.97 29.64
CA LEU A 858 -5.75 -32.04 30.72
C LEU A 858 -7.04 -32.79 30.35
N GLY A 859 -6.99 -33.70 29.38
CA GLY A 859 -8.18 -34.41 28.91
C GLY A 859 -9.16 -33.50 28.15
N TYR A 860 -8.69 -32.33 27.69
CA TYR A 860 -9.49 -31.36 26.95
C TYR A 860 -9.85 -31.88 25.56
N ALA A 861 -10.95 -32.62 25.50
CA ALA A 861 -11.65 -32.96 24.27
C ALA A 861 -12.89 -32.07 24.16
N VAL A 862 -12.81 -31.02 23.34
CA VAL A 862 -14.01 -30.27 22.95
C VAL A 862 -14.92 -31.25 22.20
N HIS A 863 -16.18 -31.35 22.63
CA HIS A 863 -17.17 -32.07 21.84
C HIS A 863 -17.38 -31.33 20.52
N ALA A 864 -16.96 -31.95 19.41
CA ALA A 864 -17.23 -31.43 18.07
C ALA A 864 -18.73 -31.15 17.91
N ASN A 865 -19.08 -29.99 17.33
CA ASN A 865 -20.46 -29.50 17.28
C ASN A 865 -21.38 -30.48 16.51
N ALA A 866 -22.12 -31.28 17.27
CA ALA A 866 -23.03 -32.34 16.80
C ALA A 866 -24.33 -31.80 16.16
N GLY A 867 -24.30 -30.57 15.62
CA GLY A 867 -25.38 -30.01 14.83
C GLY A 867 -25.60 -30.81 13.54
N THR A 868 -26.84 -30.86 13.06
CA THR A 868 -27.13 -31.47 11.76
C THR A 868 -26.42 -30.67 10.65
N PRO A 869 -25.58 -31.29 9.81
CA PRO A 869 -24.86 -30.56 8.76
C PRO A 869 -25.82 -29.84 7.82
N SER A 870 -25.58 -28.55 7.58
CA SER A 870 -26.23 -27.85 6.47
C SER A 870 -25.71 -28.41 5.13
N ARG A 871 -26.57 -28.41 4.11
CA ARG A 871 -26.21 -28.89 2.78
C ARG A 871 -25.15 -27.96 2.16
N THR A 872 -23.89 -28.39 2.13
CA THR A 872 -22.79 -27.75 1.40
C THR A 872 -22.60 -28.40 0.03
N SER A 873 -22.08 -27.65 -0.95
CA SER A 873 -21.86 -28.18 -2.32
C SER A 873 -20.65 -29.12 -2.41
N MET A 874 -19.77 -29.08 -1.41
CA MET A 874 -18.64 -29.98 -1.28
C MET A 874 -18.68 -30.66 0.09
N GLN A 875 -18.24 -31.91 0.10
CA GLN A 875 -18.00 -32.73 1.30
C GLN A 875 -16.52 -33.13 1.27
N PRO A 876 -15.68 -32.52 2.11
CA PRO A 876 -14.26 -32.86 2.19
C PRO A 876 -14.09 -34.34 2.56
N THR A 877 -13.20 -35.03 1.85
CA THR A 877 -12.84 -36.43 2.09
C THR A 877 -11.48 -36.58 2.76
N SER A 878 -10.67 -35.52 2.75
CA SER A 878 -9.49 -35.36 3.60
C SER A 878 -9.24 -33.87 3.87
N LEU A 879 -8.54 -33.60 4.98
CA LEU A 879 -8.05 -32.28 5.37
C LEU A 879 -6.58 -32.40 5.76
N ASN A 880 -5.79 -31.40 5.38
CA ASN A 880 -4.47 -31.15 5.96
C ASN A 880 -4.26 -29.64 6.13
N PHE A 881 -3.13 -29.23 6.70
CA PHE A 881 -2.79 -27.83 6.96
C PHE A 881 -1.48 -27.43 6.28
N MET A 882 -1.31 -26.13 6.04
CA MET A 882 -0.03 -25.55 5.63
C MET A 882 0.12 -24.11 6.13
N VAL A 883 1.28 -23.73 6.63
CA VAL A 883 1.64 -22.33 6.88
C VAL A 883 2.21 -21.73 5.59
N SER A 884 1.65 -20.59 5.15
CA SER A 884 2.21 -19.82 4.04
C SER A 884 2.70 -18.44 4.53
N PRO A 885 3.92 -18.02 4.18
CA PRO A 885 4.41 -16.68 4.48
C PRO A 885 3.67 -15.63 3.66
N HIS A 886 3.66 -14.39 4.15
CA HIS A 886 3.23 -13.23 3.35
C HIS A 886 4.41 -12.69 2.54
N TYR A 887 4.19 -12.38 1.27
CA TYR A 887 5.14 -11.75 0.36
C TYR A 887 4.88 -10.24 0.26
N ASP A 888 5.91 -9.42 0.38
CA ASP A 888 5.82 -7.97 0.22
C ASP A 888 5.69 -7.53 -1.25
N ASP A 889 5.56 -6.22 -1.49
CA ASP A 889 5.46 -5.64 -2.84
C ASP A 889 6.71 -5.84 -3.73
N THR A 890 7.81 -6.36 -3.19
CA THR A 890 9.02 -6.76 -3.94
C THR A 890 9.04 -8.26 -4.28
N GLY A 891 8.12 -9.05 -3.71
CA GLY A 891 8.12 -10.51 -3.81
C GLY A 891 9.04 -11.20 -2.79
N ALA A 892 9.56 -10.47 -1.81
CA ALA A 892 10.33 -11.03 -0.70
C ALA A 892 9.41 -11.48 0.44
N ILE A 893 9.84 -12.45 1.25
CA ILE A 893 9.09 -12.86 2.44
C ILE A 893 9.09 -11.69 3.43
N SER A 894 7.89 -11.22 3.77
CA SER A 894 7.66 -10.11 4.69
C SER A 894 8.00 -10.50 6.12
N LYS A 895 8.52 -9.53 6.90
CA LYS A 895 8.69 -9.67 8.35
C LYS A 895 7.38 -9.51 9.13
N ASN A 896 6.29 -9.10 8.46
CA ASN A 896 4.97 -9.00 9.06
C ASN A 896 4.33 -10.38 9.21
N HIS A 897 4.69 -11.11 10.27
CA HIS A 897 4.16 -12.45 10.54
C HIS A 897 2.65 -12.47 10.81
N GLN A 898 2.03 -11.32 11.11
CA GLN A 898 0.60 -11.21 11.36
C GLN A 898 -0.25 -11.53 10.12
N LEU A 899 0.31 -11.34 8.91
CA LEU A 899 -0.32 -11.67 7.63
C LEU A 899 0.04 -13.05 7.09
N TYR A 900 0.88 -13.81 7.80
CA TYR A 900 1.09 -15.21 7.45
C TYR A 900 -0.23 -15.95 7.65
N THR A 901 -0.44 -17.02 6.89
CA THR A 901 -1.71 -17.73 6.88
C THR A 901 -1.57 -19.18 7.30
N LEU A 902 -2.51 -19.63 8.14
CA LEU A 902 -2.79 -21.05 8.28
C LEU A 902 -3.79 -21.42 7.19
N ASN A 903 -3.42 -22.40 6.39
CA ASN A 903 -4.14 -22.83 5.20
C ASN A 903 -4.72 -24.21 5.43
N TYR A 904 -6.04 -24.34 5.38
CA TYR A 904 -6.77 -25.60 5.40
C TYR A 904 -6.83 -26.13 3.96
N LEU A 905 -6.24 -27.30 3.71
CA LEU A 905 -6.06 -27.92 2.40
C LEU A 905 -6.98 -29.14 2.26
N MET A 906 -7.86 -29.17 1.27
CA MET A 906 -8.90 -30.20 1.17
C MET A 906 -9.03 -30.83 -0.21
N GLU A 907 -9.37 -32.11 -0.21
CA GLU A 907 -9.73 -32.92 -1.38
C GLU A 907 -11.14 -33.48 -1.24
N THR A 908 -11.86 -33.54 -2.35
CA THR A 908 -13.18 -34.20 -2.45
C THR A 908 -13.07 -35.57 -3.15
N GLU A 909 -14.17 -36.33 -3.19
CA GLU A 909 -14.27 -37.60 -3.95
C GLU A 909 -13.22 -38.70 -3.63
N ASN A 910 -12.59 -38.64 -2.45
CA ASN A 910 -11.49 -39.53 -2.03
C ASN A 910 -10.23 -39.40 -2.90
N ARG A 911 -10.00 -38.22 -3.48
CA ARG A 911 -8.75 -37.89 -4.17
C ARG A 911 -7.58 -37.89 -3.17
N LYS A 912 -6.38 -38.23 -3.66
CA LYS A 912 -5.19 -38.33 -2.81
C LYS A 912 -4.64 -36.92 -2.53
N LEU A 913 -4.75 -36.49 -1.28
CA LEU A 913 -4.11 -35.25 -0.81
C LEU A 913 -2.58 -35.38 -0.85
N THR A 914 -1.93 -34.45 -1.54
CA THR A 914 -0.47 -34.30 -1.58
C THR A 914 -0.09 -32.91 -1.12
N VAL A 915 0.76 -32.80 -0.10
CA VAL A 915 1.20 -31.51 0.43
C VAL A 915 2.28 -30.92 -0.47
N GLY A 916 1.92 -29.85 -1.18
CA GLY A 916 2.83 -29.01 -1.95
C GLY A 916 3.67 -28.06 -1.09
N GLY A 917 4.45 -27.21 -1.75
CA GLY A 917 5.11 -26.08 -1.10
C GLY A 917 4.14 -24.93 -0.80
N ALA A 918 4.63 -23.86 -0.16
CA ALA A 918 3.86 -22.65 0.08
C ALA A 918 3.31 -22.03 -1.22
N PHE A 919 2.18 -21.31 -1.12
CA PHE A 919 1.57 -20.64 -2.25
C PHE A 919 2.46 -19.50 -2.78
N SER A 920 2.49 -19.31 -4.10
CA SER A 920 3.24 -18.23 -4.75
C SER A 920 2.50 -16.88 -4.77
N TRP A 921 1.44 -16.74 -3.96
CA TRP A 921 0.59 -15.57 -3.82
C TRP A 921 0.18 -15.40 -2.35
N ASN A 922 -0.28 -14.20 -1.98
CA ASN A 922 -0.86 -13.92 -0.67
C ASN A 922 -2.37 -14.23 -0.67
N TRP A 923 -2.95 -14.66 0.44
CA TRP A 923 -4.42 -14.73 0.56
C TRP A 923 -5.07 -13.40 0.95
N ILE A 924 -4.32 -12.56 1.67
CA ILE A 924 -4.67 -11.21 2.12
C ILE A 924 -3.41 -10.36 1.98
N ASN A 925 -3.46 -9.21 1.29
CA ASN A 925 -2.36 -8.24 1.29
C ASN A 925 -2.45 -7.31 2.52
N ASP A 926 -1.35 -6.60 2.83
CA ASP A 926 -1.32 -5.61 3.93
C ASP A 926 -2.41 -4.51 3.85
N ASN A 927 -2.99 -4.22 2.66
CA ASN A 927 -4.06 -3.23 2.51
C ASN A 927 -5.48 -3.81 2.67
N GLU A 928 -5.59 -5.12 2.87
CA GLU A 928 -6.84 -5.87 3.03
C GLU A 928 -7.04 -6.34 4.49
N GLN A 929 -5.97 -6.30 5.29
CA GLN A 929 -5.88 -6.88 6.64
C GLN A 929 -6.92 -6.37 7.66
N ASN A 930 -7.40 -5.13 7.49
CA ASN A 930 -8.41 -4.53 8.37
C ASN A 930 -9.85 -4.85 7.92
N THR A 931 -10.03 -5.45 6.74
CA THR A 931 -11.34 -5.69 6.12
C THR A 931 -11.68 -7.18 6.07
N TYR A 932 -10.67 -8.05 5.87
CA TYR A 932 -10.85 -9.48 5.72
C TYR A 932 -9.90 -10.28 6.62
N HIS A 933 -10.42 -11.35 7.20
CA HIS A 933 -9.70 -12.27 8.10
C HIS A 933 -9.01 -13.42 7.36
N GLY A 934 -9.32 -13.58 6.08
CA GLY A 934 -8.84 -14.64 5.22
C GLY A 934 -9.59 -14.72 3.90
N ALA A 935 -9.32 -15.77 3.13
CA ALA A 935 -10.00 -16.05 1.88
C ALA A 935 -10.16 -17.57 1.66
N MET A 936 -11.13 -17.92 0.82
CA MET A 936 -11.41 -19.28 0.38
C MET A 936 -11.32 -19.34 -1.15
N ALA A 937 -10.68 -20.37 -1.69
CA ALA A 937 -10.65 -20.66 -3.13
C ALA A 937 -11.06 -22.11 -3.42
N VAL A 938 -11.88 -22.27 -4.46
CA VAL A 938 -12.31 -23.55 -5.02
C VAL A 938 -11.66 -23.71 -6.39
N ARG A 939 -11.00 -24.84 -6.62
CA ARG A 939 -10.27 -25.12 -7.85
C ARG A 939 -11.18 -25.05 -9.08
N ARG A 940 -10.72 -24.38 -10.15
CA ARG A 940 -11.51 -24.10 -11.36
C ARG A 940 -12.28 -25.31 -11.90
N GLU A 941 -11.66 -26.50 -11.89
CA GLU A 941 -12.26 -27.75 -12.40
C GLU A 941 -13.49 -28.17 -11.59
N VAL A 942 -13.44 -28.03 -10.26
CA VAL A 942 -14.54 -28.41 -9.36
C VAL A 942 -15.76 -27.55 -9.64
N PHE A 943 -15.57 -26.23 -9.74
CA PHE A 943 -16.66 -25.32 -10.03
C PHE A 943 -17.16 -25.42 -11.49
N ALA A 944 -16.25 -25.64 -12.45
CA ALA A 944 -16.63 -25.89 -13.84
C ALA A 944 -17.49 -27.16 -13.97
N ASN A 945 -17.13 -28.26 -13.29
CA ASN A 945 -17.92 -29.49 -13.27
C ASN A 945 -19.30 -29.29 -12.64
N PHE A 946 -19.42 -28.45 -11.60
CA PHE A 946 -20.72 -28.02 -11.06
C PHE A 946 -21.55 -27.26 -12.10
N LEU A 947 -20.97 -26.29 -12.83
CA LEU A 947 -21.68 -25.55 -13.88
C LEU A 947 -22.11 -26.47 -15.04
N ILE A 948 -21.24 -27.40 -15.46
CA ILE A 948 -21.57 -28.44 -16.45
C ILE A 948 -22.79 -29.24 -16.01
N ALA A 949 -22.80 -29.73 -14.77
CA ALA A 949 -23.92 -30.50 -14.22
C ALA A 949 -25.21 -29.68 -14.10
N ALA A 950 -25.11 -28.38 -13.78
CA ALA A 950 -26.25 -27.47 -13.67
C ALA A 950 -26.87 -27.11 -15.03
N ILE A 951 -26.05 -26.97 -16.07
CA ILE A 951 -26.49 -26.46 -17.38
C ILE A 951 -26.89 -27.60 -18.34
N SER A 952 -26.26 -28.77 -18.23
CA SER A 952 -26.51 -29.93 -19.12
C SER A 952 -27.99 -30.30 -19.30
N PRO A 953 -28.86 -30.33 -18.25
CA PRO A 953 -30.28 -30.69 -18.40
C PRO A 953 -31.05 -29.78 -19.37
N TYR A 954 -30.64 -28.52 -19.51
CA TYR A 954 -31.33 -27.51 -20.31
C TYR A 954 -30.85 -27.44 -21.77
N LEU A 955 -29.62 -27.90 -22.06
CA LEU A 955 -29.07 -27.92 -23.42
C LEU A 955 -29.74 -28.95 -24.35
N ALA A 956 -30.49 -29.90 -23.79
CA ALA A 956 -31.35 -30.77 -24.60
C ALA A 956 -32.43 -29.99 -25.40
N SER A 957 -32.81 -28.78 -24.96
CA SER A 957 -33.78 -27.92 -25.67
C SER A 957 -33.23 -27.28 -26.95
N ILE A 958 -31.91 -27.30 -27.16
CA ILE A 958 -31.24 -26.73 -28.35
C ILE A 958 -30.66 -27.80 -29.29
N ALA A 959 -30.74 -29.08 -28.91
CA ALA A 959 -30.16 -30.20 -29.62
C ALA A 959 -31.25 -31.00 -30.36
N ILE A 960 -31.33 -30.82 -31.69
CA ILE A 960 -32.37 -31.44 -32.52
C ILE A 960 -31.80 -32.62 -33.32
N THR A 961 -32.43 -33.78 -33.19
CA THR A 961 -32.17 -34.92 -34.08
C THR A 961 -33.18 -34.91 -35.23
N PRO A 962 -32.77 -34.61 -36.48
CA PRO A 962 -33.65 -34.65 -37.64
C PRO A 962 -33.96 -36.09 -38.05
N THR A 963 -35.01 -36.28 -38.84
CA THR A 963 -35.36 -37.54 -39.51
C THR A 963 -35.99 -37.24 -40.86
N THR A 964 -35.29 -37.61 -41.93
CA THR A 964 -35.70 -37.39 -43.31
C THR A 964 -36.25 -38.66 -43.95
N THR A 965 -37.13 -38.50 -44.92
CA THR A 965 -37.57 -39.59 -45.81
C THR A 965 -37.78 -39.00 -47.20
N TYR A 966 -37.37 -39.74 -48.22
CA TYR A 966 -37.45 -39.33 -49.62
C TYR A 966 -37.86 -40.54 -50.47
N ARG A 967 -38.88 -40.42 -51.32
CA ARG A 967 -39.33 -41.48 -52.21
C ARG A 967 -39.55 -40.97 -53.63
N GLN A 968 -38.96 -41.66 -54.60
CA GLN A 968 -38.98 -41.30 -56.01
C GLN A 968 -40.01 -42.13 -56.77
N SER A 969 -40.70 -41.51 -57.71
CA SER A 969 -41.63 -42.20 -58.61
C SER A 969 -41.58 -41.62 -60.02
N ASN A 970 -42.10 -42.37 -61.00
CA ASN A 970 -42.20 -41.92 -62.39
C ASN A 970 -43.15 -40.72 -62.61
N ALA A 971 -43.88 -40.27 -61.58
CA ALA A 971 -44.81 -39.14 -61.64
C ALA A 971 -44.42 -37.97 -60.72
N GLY A 972 -43.23 -38.01 -60.10
CA GLY A 972 -42.75 -37.02 -59.14
C GLY A 972 -42.15 -37.67 -57.88
N PHE A 973 -41.86 -36.85 -56.87
CA PHE A 973 -41.27 -37.28 -55.61
C PHE A 973 -42.18 -36.99 -54.42
N THR A 974 -41.99 -37.73 -53.33
CA THR A 974 -42.57 -37.42 -52.01
C THR A 974 -41.46 -37.40 -50.98
N TRP A 975 -41.51 -36.46 -50.05
CA TRP A 975 -40.51 -36.34 -48.99
C TRP A 975 -41.23 -36.00 -47.68
N SER A 976 -40.57 -36.26 -46.55
CA SER A 976 -41.04 -35.79 -45.24
C SER A 976 -39.87 -35.51 -44.31
N ALA A 977 -40.01 -34.46 -43.51
CA ALA A 977 -39.09 -34.11 -42.44
C ALA A 977 -39.84 -34.23 -41.10
N SER A 978 -39.22 -34.91 -40.14
CA SER A 978 -39.62 -34.89 -38.74
C SER A 978 -38.38 -34.73 -37.88
N TYR A 979 -38.56 -34.54 -36.58
CA TYR A 979 -37.47 -34.30 -35.66
C TYR A 979 -37.85 -34.71 -34.24
N SER A 980 -36.84 -34.85 -33.38
CA SER A 980 -37.01 -35.03 -31.94
C SER A 980 -35.91 -34.28 -31.18
N LEU A 981 -36.19 -33.90 -29.94
CA LEU A 981 -35.14 -33.44 -29.04
C LEU A 981 -34.19 -34.61 -28.71
N ALA A 982 -32.90 -34.35 -28.76
CA ALA A 982 -31.88 -35.38 -28.60
C ALA A 982 -31.97 -36.07 -27.23
N ARG A 983 -32.14 -37.40 -27.23
CA ARG A 983 -32.13 -38.23 -26.00
C ARG A 983 -30.74 -38.79 -25.68
N THR A 984 -29.78 -37.87 -25.52
CA THR A 984 -28.51 -38.00 -24.77
C THR A 984 -27.20 -38.51 -25.46
N PRO A 985 -27.10 -39.58 -26.28
CA PRO A 985 -25.78 -40.17 -26.60
C PRO A 985 -24.88 -39.28 -27.48
N ASN A 986 -25.45 -38.30 -28.17
CA ASN A 986 -24.74 -37.41 -29.09
C ASN A 986 -24.36 -36.06 -28.43
N GLN A 987 -24.45 -35.97 -27.10
CA GLN A 987 -24.12 -34.76 -26.33
C GLN A 987 -22.74 -34.91 -25.69
N THR A 988 -21.77 -34.08 -26.07
CA THR A 988 -20.46 -34.02 -25.43
C THR A 988 -20.32 -32.71 -24.68
N PHE A 989 -20.31 -32.76 -23.35
CA PHE A 989 -19.87 -31.66 -22.50
C PHE A 989 -18.47 -32.00 -21.98
N SER A 990 -17.50 -31.13 -22.24
CA SER A 990 -16.11 -31.31 -21.82
C SER A 990 -15.64 -30.11 -21.01
N TYR A 991 -15.06 -30.38 -19.83
CA TYR A 991 -14.22 -29.41 -19.13
C TYR A 991 -13.03 -29.01 -20.01
N VAL A 992 -12.75 -27.71 -20.06
CA VAL A 992 -11.61 -27.14 -20.79
C VAL A 992 -10.47 -26.95 -19.79
N SER A 993 -9.45 -27.81 -19.87
CA SER A 993 -8.31 -27.78 -18.95
C SER A 993 -7.25 -26.72 -19.28
N THR A 994 -7.35 -26.06 -20.44
CA THR A 994 -6.40 -25.01 -20.85
C THR A 994 -6.66 -23.68 -20.12
N PRO A 995 -5.63 -22.95 -19.66
CA PRO A 995 -5.77 -21.64 -19.03
C PRO A 995 -6.55 -20.63 -19.88
N GLY A 996 -7.31 -19.76 -19.23
CA GLY A 996 -8.20 -18.78 -19.87
C GLY A 996 -9.63 -18.85 -19.33
N SER A 997 -10.44 -17.83 -19.66
CA SER A 997 -11.84 -17.68 -19.19
C SER A 997 -12.71 -18.89 -19.48
N ARG A 998 -12.50 -19.51 -20.63
CA ARG A 998 -13.28 -20.66 -21.13
C ARG A 998 -12.97 -21.90 -20.30
N VAL A 999 -13.96 -22.36 -19.55
CA VAL A 999 -13.85 -23.49 -18.62
C VAL A 999 -14.62 -24.73 -19.04
N ALA A 1000 -15.63 -24.61 -19.91
CA ALA A 1000 -16.37 -25.77 -20.39
C ALA A 1000 -16.98 -25.55 -21.77
N ASP A 1001 -17.08 -26.64 -22.52
CA ASP A 1001 -17.60 -26.66 -23.89
C ASP A 1001 -18.63 -27.77 -24.10
N TYR A 1002 -19.67 -27.43 -24.85
CA TYR A 1002 -20.70 -28.36 -25.30
C TYR A 1002 -20.72 -28.44 -26.82
N GLY A 1003 -20.85 -29.66 -27.33
CA GLY A 1003 -21.06 -29.95 -28.75
C GLY A 1003 -22.14 -31.00 -28.95
N PHE A 1004 -22.95 -30.81 -29.98
CA PHE A 1004 -23.93 -31.75 -30.48
C PHE A 1004 -23.98 -31.66 -32.02
N ASN A 1005 -24.00 -32.81 -32.69
CA ASN A 1005 -24.29 -32.91 -34.12
C ASN A 1005 -25.20 -34.13 -34.37
N ALA A 1006 -26.14 -33.99 -35.30
CA ALA A 1006 -26.96 -35.10 -35.79
C ALA A 1006 -27.34 -34.87 -37.26
N SER A 1007 -27.20 -35.91 -38.08
CA SER A 1007 -27.60 -35.89 -39.49
C SER A 1007 -28.64 -36.96 -39.80
N SER A 1008 -29.42 -36.73 -40.86
CA SER A 1008 -30.36 -37.72 -41.39
C SER A 1008 -30.45 -37.62 -42.90
N HIS A 1009 -30.06 -38.70 -43.57
CA HIS A 1009 -30.04 -38.83 -45.03
C HIS A 1009 -31.02 -39.90 -45.49
N HIS A 1010 -31.80 -39.61 -46.53
CA HIS A 1010 -32.59 -40.59 -47.26
C HIS A 1010 -32.52 -40.32 -48.76
N SER A 1011 -32.37 -41.37 -49.57
CA SER A 1011 -32.29 -41.29 -51.03
C SER A 1011 -33.10 -42.42 -51.68
N ASP A 1012 -33.63 -42.18 -52.88
CA ASP A 1012 -34.45 -43.14 -53.62
C ASP A 1012 -34.37 -42.88 -55.14
N THR A 1013 -34.70 -43.89 -55.95
CA THR A 1013 -34.48 -43.89 -57.40
C THR A 1013 -35.64 -44.52 -58.16
N SER A 1014 -36.11 -43.88 -59.23
CA SER A 1014 -37.13 -44.42 -60.13
C SER A 1014 -36.78 -44.13 -61.58
N GLY A 1015 -36.64 -45.18 -62.40
CA GLY A 1015 -36.18 -45.05 -63.78
C GLY A 1015 -34.73 -44.56 -63.86
N LEU A 1016 -34.51 -43.43 -64.53
CA LEU A 1016 -33.20 -42.76 -64.66
C LEU A 1016 -33.01 -41.58 -63.67
N ILE A 1017 -33.97 -41.35 -62.78
CA ILE A 1017 -34.02 -40.21 -61.86
C ILE A 1017 -33.72 -40.69 -60.43
N SER A 1018 -32.75 -40.05 -59.77
CA SER A 1018 -32.34 -40.36 -58.39
C SER A 1018 -32.27 -39.09 -57.55
N GLY A 1019 -32.99 -39.05 -56.43
CA GLY A 1019 -33.01 -37.92 -55.52
C GLY A 1019 -32.55 -38.27 -54.11
N HIS A 1020 -32.21 -37.25 -53.33
CA HIS A 1020 -31.80 -37.37 -51.94
C HIS A 1020 -32.28 -36.21 -51.09
N TYR A 1021 -32.37 -36.45 -49.79
CA TYR A 1021 -32.68 -35.46 -48.79
C TYR A 1021 -31.85 -35.70 -47.52
N ASN A 1022 -30.92 -34.79 -47.25
CA ASN A 1022 -30.14 -34.72 -46.04
C ASN A 1022 -30.52 -33.49 -45.20
N LEU A 1023 -30.56 -33.66 -43.88
CA LEU A 1023 -30.58 -32.59 -42.89
C LEU A 1023 -29.45 -32.80 -41.90
N ASP A 1024 -28.66 -31.75 -41.65
CA ASP A 1024 -27.65 -31.73 -40.61
C ASP A 1024 -28.02 -30.67 -39.55
N SER A 1025 -28.12 -31.08 -38.30
CA SER A 1025 -28.28 -30.17 -37.15
C SER A 1025 -27.00 -30.13 -36.33
N ALA A 1026 -26.59 -28.92 -35.96
CA ALA A 1026 -25.47 -28.67 -35.07
C ALA A 1026 -25.89 -27.75 -33.92
N ALA A 1027 -25.37 -27.99 -32.73
CA ALA A 1027 -25.49 -27.08 -31.59
C ALA A 1027 -24.21 -27.07 -30.76
N SER A 1028 -23.88 -25.90 -30.20
CA SER A 1028 -22.74 -25.72 -29.32
C SER A 1028 -23.02 -24.71 -28.20
N ALA A 1029 -22.28 -24.86 -27.10
CA ALA A 1029 -22.20 -23.87 -26.04
C ALA A 1029 -20.75 -23.72 -25.57
N SER A 1030 -20.36 -22.53 -25.12
CA SER A 1030 -19.18 -22.34 -24.27
C SER A 1030 -19.58 -21.66 -22.97
N ILE A 1031 -18.87 -22.01 -21.89
CA ILE A 1031 -18.94 -21.34 -20.60
C ILE A 1031 -17.60 -20.65 -20.35
N ASP A 1032 -17.65 -19.35 -20.19
CA ASP A 1032 -16.54 -18.46 -19.89
C ASP A 1032 -16.76 -17.81 -18.52
N ILE A 1033 -15.77 -17.85 -17.62
CA ILE A 1033 -15.85 -17.22 -16.29
C ILE A 1033 -14.70 -16.22 -16.10
N ALA A 1034 -15.04 -15.02 -15.63
CA ALA A 1034 -14.08 -13.93 -15.37
C ALA A 1034 -14.69 -12.87 -14.45
N GLY A 1035 -13.88 -12.22 -13.60
CA GLY A 1035 -14.39 -11.23 -12.65
C GLY A 1035 -15.40 -11.88 -11.69
N ASN A 1036 -16.65 -11.43 -11.68
CA ASN A 1036 -17.76 -12.14 -11.02
C ASN A 1036 -18.86 -12.53 -12.02
N GLU A 1037 -18.50 -12.78 -13.28
CA GLU A 1037 -19.44 -13.05 -14.38
C GLU A 1037 -19.28 -14.47 -14.92
N ILE A 1038 -20.40 -15.15 -15.15
CA ILE A 1038 -20.49 -16.40 -15.91
C ILE A 1038 -21.15 -16.06 -17.25
N THR A 1039 -20.37 -16.13 -18.32
CA THR A 1039 -20.82 -15.91 -19.69
C THR A 1039 -21.11 -17.25 -20.35
N ILE A 1040 -22.34 -17.44 -20.84
CA ILE A 1040 -22.76 -18.63 -21.59
C ILE A 1040 -23.06 -18.19 -23.02
N THR A 1041 -22.25 -18.63 -23.98
CA THR A 1041 -22.48 -18.36 -25.40
C THR A 1041 -23.00 -19.62 -26.09
N LEU A 1042 -24.15 -19.50 -26.75
CA LEU A 1042 -24.91 -20.60 -27.34
C LEU A 1042 -25.05 -20.37 -28.85
N SER A 1043 -24.96 -21.44 -29.63
CA SER A 1043 -25.23 -21.44 -31.08
C SER A 1043 -25.92 -22.72 -31.49
N ALA A 1044 -26.89 -22.65 -32.40
CA ALA A 1044 -27.48 -23.81 -33.04
C ALA A 1044 -27.88 -23.51 -34.49
N SER A 1045 -27.76 -24.48 -35.37
CA SER A 1045 -28.04 -24.33 -36.81
C SER A 1045 -28.57 -25.62 -37.44
N MET A 1046 -29.22 -25.46 -38.59
CA MET A 1046 -29.66 -26.57 -39.43
C MET A 1046 -29.34 -26.30 -40.90
N ASN A 1047 -28.57 -27.21 -41.50
CA ASN A 1047 -28.29 -27.21 -42.93
C ASN A 1047 -29.17 -28.24 -43.64
N ILE A 1048 -29.41 -28.00 -44.93
CA ILE A 1048 -30.08 -28.91 -45.86
C ILE A 1048 -29.17 -29.20 -47.04
N ASP A 1049 -29.30 -30.42 -47.57
CA ASP A 1049 -28.91 -30.77 -48.94
C ASP A 1049 -30.02 -31.65 -49.54
N PHE A 1050 -30.61 -31.18 -50.63
CA PHE A 1050 -31.78 -31.79 -51.26
C PHE A 1050 -31.65 -31.75 -52.79
N SER A 1051 -31.77 -32.92 -53.41
CA SER A 1051 -31.86 -33.09 -54.86
C SER A 1051 -33.07 -33.94 -55.23
N ASN A 1052 -33.74 -33.61 -56.33
CA ASN A 1052 -34.81 -34.43 -56.90
C ASN A 1052 -34.40 -35.21 -58.16
N GLY A 1053 -33.15 -35.07 -58.61
CA GLY A 1053 -32.55 -35.83 -59.71
C GLY A 1053 -33.08 -35.57 -61.12
N ASP A 1054 -33.99 -34.62 -61.31
CA ASP A 1054 -34.65 -34.40 -62.60
C ASP A 1054 -33.82 -33.49 -63.53
N LEU A 1055 -33.81 -33.79 -64.83
CA LEU A 1055 -32.93 -33.14 -65.83
C LEU A 1055 -33.42 -31.72 -66.19
N GLY A 1056 -33.21 -30.79 -65.25
CA GLY A 1056 -33.58 -29.38 -65.37
C GLY A 1056 -34.09 -28.75 -64.08
N ALA A 1057 -34.25 -29.52 -63.00
CA ALA A 1057 -34.50 -29.00 -61.66
C ALA A 1057 -33.18 -28.64 -60.96
N ALA A 1058 -33.25 -27.76 -59.96
CA ALA A 1058 -32.07 -27.25 -59.26
C ALA A 1058 -32.00 -27.76 -57.81
N ASP A 1059 -30.80 -28.18 -57.42
CA ASP A 1059 -30.51 -28.66 -56.06
C ASP A 1059 -30.53 -27.53 -55.03
N ILE A 1060 -31.04 -27.84 -53.84
CA ILE A 1060 -31.12 -26.92 -52.70
C ILE A 1060 -30.13 -27.38 -51.64
N SER A 1061 -29.06 -26.62 -51.44
CA SER A 1061 -28.11 -26.82 -50.34
C SER A 1061 -27.85 -25.51 -49.60
N GLY A 1062 -27.54 -25.62 -48.30
CA GLY A 1062 -27.13 -24.48 -47.48
C GLY A 1062 -27.81 -24.42 -46.12
N LEU A 1063 -27.73 -23.26 -45.48
CA LEU A 1063 -28.27 -23.00 -44.16
C LEU A 1063 -29.77 -22.73 -44.24
N VAL A 1064 -30.61 -23.58 -43.63
CA VAL A 1064 -32.04 -23.32 -43.49
C VAL A 1064 -32.30 -22.22 -42.46
N GLY A 1065 -31.50 -22.20 -41.40
CA GLY A 1065 -31.55 -21.18 -40.37
C GLY A 1065 -30.68 -21.57 -39.18
N GLY A 1066 -30.41 -20.60 -38.32
CA GLY A 1066 -29.69 -20.83 -37.08
C GLY A 1066 -29.91 -19.69 -36.10
N TYR A 1067 -29.39 -19.84 -34.89
CA TYR A 1067 -29.66 -18.93 -33.80
C TYR A 1067 -28.44 -18.85 -32.88
N SER A 1068 -28.14 -17.67 -32.37
CA SER A 1068 -27.11 -17.46 -31.35
C SER A 1068 -27.59 -16.56 -30.21
N ASN A 1069 -27.09 -16.82 -29.01
CA ASN A 1069 -27.36 -16.02 -27.81
C ASN A 1069 -26.15 -15.98 -26.89
N THR A 1070 -25.97 -14.88 -26.17
CA THR A 1070 -24.92 -14.74 -25.14
C THR A 1070 -25.58 -14.21 -23.88
N ILE A 1071 -25.56 -15.02 -22.83
CA ILE A 1071 -26.14 -14.73 -21.51
C ILE A 1071 -24.99 -14.45 -20.56
N VAL A 1072 -25.14 -13.47 -19.66
CA VAL A 1072 -24.13 -13.13 -18.66
C VAL A 1072 -24.78 -13.07 -17.30
N LEU A 1073 -24.43 -14.00 -16.43
CA LEU A 1073 -24.93 -14.08 -15.06
C LEU A 1073 -23.92 -13.43 -14.11
N LEU A 1074 -24.37 -12.45 -13.33
CA LEU A 1074 -23.59 -11.86 -12.23
C LEU A 1074 -23.65 -12.78 -11.01
N VAL A 1075 -22.50 -13.10 -10.44
CA VAL A 1075 -22.33 -13.93 -9.25
C VAL A 1075 -22.23 -13.06 -8.01
N THR A 1076 -22.99 -13.39 -6.98
CA THR A 1076 -22.96 -12.79 -5.64
C THR A 1076 -22.91 -13.88 -4.57
N VAL A 1077 -22.53 -13.53 -3.34
CA VAL A 1077 -22.48 -14.46 -2.20
C VAL A 1077 -23.22 -13.85 -1.02
N ASN A 1078 -24.00 -14.68 -0.34
CA ASN A 1078 -24.67 -14.35 0.90
C ASN A 1078 -23.76 -14.68 2.08
N ASP A 1079 -24.01 -14.08 3.25
CA ASP A 1079 -23.17 -14.27 4.44
C ASP A 1079 -23.08 -15.76 4.89
N ASP A 1080 -24.08 -16.59 4.57
CA ASP A 1080 -24.10 -18.05 4.83
C ASP A 1080 -23.19 -18.88 3.89
N GLY A 1081 -22.45 -18.23 2.99
CA GLY A 1081 -21.61 -18.88 1.98
C GLY A 1081 -22.39 -19.42 0.78
N SER A 1082 -23.69 -19.18 0.68
CA SER A 1082 -24.44 -19.55 -0.52
C SER A 1082 -24.32 -18.51 -1.64
N ILE A 1083 -24.03 -18.99 -2.84
CA ILE A 1083 -23.97 -18.15 -4.04
C ILE A 1083 -25.38 -17.90 -4.56
N SER A 1084 -25.58 -16.72 -5.13
CA SER A 1084 -26.75 -16.37 -5.93
C SER A 1084 -26.29 -15.77 -7.25
N VAL A 1085 -27.07 -15.97 -8.31
CA VAL A 1085 -26.81 -15.44 -9.64
C VAL A 1085 -27.99 -14.62 -10.15
N ALA A 1086 -27.73 -13.63 -10.99
CA ALA A 1086 -28.78 -12.85 -11.67
C ALA A 1086 -28.36 -12.49 -13.10
N ASP A 1087 -29.28 -12.55 -14.06
CA ASP A 1087 -29.02 -12.12 -15.43
C ASP A 1087 -28.65 -10.62 -15.50
N LYS A 1088 -27.59 -10.30 -16.26
CA LYS A 1088 -27.01 -8.97 -16.34
C LYS A 1088 -27.71 -8.13 -17.40
N PRO A 1089 -28.39 -7.01 -17.05
CA PRO A 1089 -29.12 -6.22 -18.02
C PRO A 1089 -28.23 -5.64 -19.14
N GLY A 1090 -28.75 -5.60 -20.36
CA GLY A 1090 -28.13 -4.90 -21.50
C GLY A 1090 -27.29 -5.75 -22.44
N TYR A 1091 -27.23 -7.07 -22.25
CA TYR A 1091 -26.56 -8.00 -23.16
C TYR A 1091 -27.43 -8.30 -24.41
N PRO A 1092 -26.81 -8.67 -25.56
CA PRO A 1092 -27.52 -8.77 -26.82
C PRO A 1092 -28.63 -9.83 -26.78
N THR A 1093 -29.81 -9.46 -27.26
CA THR A 1093 -30.94 -10.37 -27.32
C THR A 1093 -30.72 -11.52 -28.30
N PRO A 1094 -31.40 -12.67 -28.11
CA PRO A 1094 -31.78 -13.64 -29.14
C PRO A 1094 -31.52 -13.24 -30.60
N LYS A 1095 -30.40 -13.66 -31.20
CA LYS A 1095 -30.05 -13.31 -32.58
C LYS A 1095 -30.37 -14.43 -33.55
N ALA A 1096 -31.23 -14.12 -34.51
CA ALA A 1096 -31.47 -14.97 -35.67
C ALA A 1096 -30.30 -14.94 -36.67
N ILE A 1097 -29.88 -16.13 -37.10
CA ILE A 1097 -29.00 -16.35 -38.24
C ILE A 1097 -29.90 -16.68 -39.44
N PRO A 1098 -30.02 -15.78 -40.44
CA PRO A 1098 -30.96 -15.94 -41.54
C PRO A 1098 -30.59 -17.13 -42.44
N ALA A 1099 -31.61 -17.68 -43.11
CA ALA A 1099 -31.44 -18.70 -44.14
C ALA A 1099 -30.50 -18.21 -45.27
N ASN A 1100 -29.66 -19.11 -45.77
CA ASN A 1100 -28.77 -18.88 -46.91
C ASN A 1100 -28.66 -20.17 -47.73
N LEU A 1101 -29.46 -20.26 -48.79
CA LEU A 1101 -29.65 -21.43 -49.64
C LEU A 1101 -29.15 -21.16 -51.07
N SER A 1102 -28.67 -22.19 -51.76
CA SER A 1102 -28.32 -22.12 -53.19
C SER A 1102 -29.51 -21.64 -54.03
N SER A 1103 -29.26 -20.68 -54.92
CA SER A 1103 -30.31 -20.06 -55.73
C SER A 1103 -30.73 -20.96 -56.90
N GLY A 1104 -31.61 -21.92 -56.60
CA GLY A 1104 -32.33 -22.77 -57.56
C GLY A 1104 -33.85 -22.73 -57.40
N PHE A 1105 -34.36 -21.90 -56.51
CA PHE A 1105 -35.72 -21.99 -55.98
C PHE A 1105 -36.79 -21.41 -56.90
N MET A 1106 -37.52 -22.27 -57.62
CA MET A 1106 -38.77 -21.92 -58.28
C MET A 1106 -39.94 -22.14 -57.31
N ALA A 1107 -40.49 -21.04 -56.79
CA ALA A 1107 -41.72 -21.06 -56.01
C ALA A 1107 -42.89 -21.55 -56.90
N GLY A 1108 -43.44 -22.73 -56.61
CA GLY A 1108 -44.54 -23.32 -57.40
C GLY A 1108 -44.69 -24.84 -57.33
N VAL A 1109 -43.78 -25.56 -56.67
CA VAL A 1109 -43.95 -27.00 -56.41
C VAL A 1109 -44.60 -27.17 -55.03
N ASP A 1110 -45.93 -27.40 -55.01
CA ASP A 1110 -46.76 -27.53 -53.78
C ASP A 1110 -46.28 -28.61 -52.79
N GLY A 1111 -45.37 -29.49 -53.22
CA GLY A 1111 -44.72 -30.45 -52.34
C GLY A 1111 -43.65 -29.86 -51.43
N VAL A 1112 -43.04 -28.71 -51.72
CA VAL A 1112 -41.81 -28.22 -51.02
C VAL A 1112 -42.05 -27.03 -50.09
N SER A 1113 -43.15 -26.29 -50.23
CA SER A 1113 -43.54 -25.21 -49.29
C SER A 1113 -43.64 -25.69 -47.85
N GLY A 1114 -44.26 -26.86 -47.63
CA GLY A 1114 -44.35 -27.50 -46.32
C GLY A 1114 -43.01 -27.88 -45.67
N LEU A 1115 -41.90 -27.89 -46.43
CA LEU A 1115 -40.56 -28.08 -45.88
C LEU A 1115 -40.09 -26.84 -45.14
N ALA A 1116 -40.17 -25.69 -45.83
CA ALA A 1116 -39.80 -24.39 -45.27
C ALA A 1116 -40.67 -24.06 -44.06
N ASP A 1117 -41.99 -24.29 -44.14
CA ASP A 1117 -42.92 -24.02 -43.03
C ASP A 1117 -42.65 -24.91 -41.81
N SER A 1118 -42.40 -26.22 -42.02
CA SER A 1118 -42.05 -27.15 -40.95
C SER A 1118 -40.75 -26.75 -40.26
N LEU A 1119 -39.69 -26.48 -41.03
CA LEU A 1119 -38.39 -26.09 -40.48
C LEU A 1119 -38.43 -24.70 -39.79
N THR A 1120 -39.25 -23.77 -40.30
CA THR A 1120 -39.47 -22.43 -39.69
C THR A 1120 -40.27 -22.51 -38.39
N SER A 1121 -41.23 -23.43 -38.28
CA SER A 1121 -41.93 -23.71 -37.02
C SER A 1121 -40.95 -24.18 -35.93
N ASN A 1122 -40.05 -25.10 -36.29
CA ASN A 1122 -39.05 -25.66 -35.36
C ASN A 1122 -38.05 -24.59 -34.92
N TYR A 1123 -37.64 -23.73 -35.86
CA TYR A 1123 -36.81 -22.57 -35.60
C TYR A 1123 -37.46 -21.61 -34.57
N THR A 1124 -38.76 -21.40 -34.68
CA THR A 1124 -39.55 -20.61 -33.71
C THR A 1124 -39.55 -21.29 -32.34
N THR A 1125 -39.75 -22.62 -32.29
CA THR A 1125 -39.70 -23.39 -31.04
C THR A 1125 -38.33 -23.31 -30.34
N MET A 1126 -37.22 -23.47 -31.09
CA MET A 1126 -35.86 -23.28 -30.53
C MET A 1126 -35.66 -21.86 -29.99
N THR A 1127 -36.15 -20.86 -30.72
CA THR A 1127 -36.07 -19.45 -30.34
C THR A 1127 -36.79 -19.18 -29.02
N GLU A 1128 -37.96 -19.77 -28.77
CA GLU A 1128 -38.68 -19.62 -27.49
C GLU A 1128 -37.99 -20.34 -26.31
N TYR A 1129 -37.44 -21.54 -26.53
CA TYR A 1129 -36.62 -22.19 -25.48
C TYR A 1129 -35.37 -21.37 -25.15
N MET A 1130 -34.70 -20.83 -26.16
CA MET A 1130 -33.52 -19.99 -25.97
C MET A 1130 -33.80 -18.64 -25.29
N LYS A 1131 -34.98 -18.05 -25.49
CA LYS A 1131 -35.44 -16.86 -24.75
C LYS A 1131 -35.65 -17.13 -23.27
N THR A 1132 -36.01 -18.37 -22.91
CA THR A 1132 -36.29 -18.77 -21.51
C THR A 1132 -35.11 -19.45 -20.81
N PHE A 1133 -34.09 -19.87 -21.57
CA PHE A 1133 -32.90 -20.57 -21.06
C PHE A 1133 -32.16 -19.80 -19.96
N ALA A 1134 -31.96 -18.49 -20.09
CA ALA A 1134 -31.32 -17.66 -19.07
C ALA A 1134 -32.03 -17.77 -17.72
N ALA A 1135 -33.35 -17.55 -17.73
CA ALA A 1135 -34.19 -17.69 -16.55
C ALA A 1135 -34.24 -19.13 -16.00
N GLN A 1136 -34.14 -20.15 -16.85
CA GLN A 1136 -34.08 -21.55 -16.40
C GLN A 1136 -32.77 -21.85 -15.66
N VAL A 1137 -31.63 -21.42 -16.21
CA VAL A 1137 -30.31 -21.58 -15.57
C VAL A 1137 -30.23 -20.75 -14.28
N GLU A 1138 -30.70 -19.51 -14.29
CA GLU A 1138 -30.78 -18.66 -13.08
C GLU A 1138 -31.62 -19.32 -11.99
N ASN A 1139 -32.85 -19.78 -12.32
CA ASN A 1139 -33.71 -20.48 -11.37
C ASN A 1139 -33.06 -21.75 -10.80
N TYR A 1140 -32.32 -22.51 -11.62
CA TYR A 1140 -31.63 -23.71 -11.15
C TYR A 1140 -30.45 -23.38 -10.24
N LEU A 1141 -29.61 -22.41 -10.60
CA LEU A 1141 -28.45 -21.98 -9.81
C LEU A 1141 -28.84 -21.30 -8.50
N ASN A 1142 -30.04 -20.72 -8.40
CA ASN A 1142 -30.58 -20.11 -7.18
C ASN A 1142 -31.44 -21.05 -6.31
N ASN A 1143 -31.92 -22.19 -6.83
CA ASN A 1143 -32.81 -23.09 -6.10
C ASN A 1143 -32.08 -23.79 -4.94
N SER A 1144 -32.70 -23.87 -3.76
CA SER A 1144 -32.15 -24.47 -2.54
C SER A 1144 -31.64 -25.91 -2.72
N GLY A 1145 -32.25 -26.68 -3.63
CA GLY A 1145 -31.83 -28.05 -3.97
C GLY A 1145 -30.58 -28.14 -4.85
N THR A 1146 -30.08 -27.04 -5.40
CA THR A 1146 -29.09 -27.03 -6.49
C THR A 1146 -28.10 -25.86 -6.47
N LYS A 1147 -28.32 -24.83 -5.63
CA LYS A 1147 -27.41 -23.68 -5.45
C LYS A 1147 -26.03 -24.10 -4.93
N TRP A 1148 -25.01 -23.31 -5.29
CA TRP A 1148 -23.66 -23.48 -4.74
C TRP A 1148 -23.58 -22.93 -3.31
N ILE A 1149 -22.96 -23.67 -2.39
CA ILE A 1149 -22.84 -23.33 -0.97
C ILE A 1149 -21.43 -23.72 -0.49
N PHE A 1150 -20.64 -22.71 -0.12
CA PHE A 1150 -19.33 -22.90 0.52
C PHE A 1150 -19.47 -23.58 1.91
N PRO A 1151 -18.50 -24.40 2.34
CA PRO A 1151 -18.46 -24.92 3.70
C PRO A 1151 -18.04 -23.83 4.71
N GLY A 1152 -18.40 -23.99 5.99
CA GLY A 1152 -18.00 -23.06 7.06
C GLY A 1152 -18.93 -21.85 7.24
N GLY A 1153 -20.18 -21.90 6.74
CA GLY A 1153 -21.17 -20.81 6.85
C GLY A 1153 -21.65 -20.45 8.27
N GLN A 1154 -21.21 -21.15 9.31
CA GLN A 1154 -21.35 -20.72 10.72
C GLN A 1154 -20.04 -20.21 11.33
N THR A 1155 -18.90 -20.44 10.65
CA THR A 1155 -17.57 -19.96 11.04
C THR A 1155 -17.26 -18.59 10.42
N PHE A 1156 -17.66 -18.39 9.17
CA PHE A 1156 -17.32 -17.20 8.38
C PHE A 1156 -18.56 -16.53 7.79
N ALA A 1157 -18.57 -15.21 7.81
CA ALA A 1157 -19.37 -14.40 6.90
C ALA A 1157 -18.59 -14.25 5.58
N PHE A 1158 -19.19 -14.70 4.49
CA PHE A 1158 -18.58 -14.66 3.17
C PHE A 1158 -18.77 -13.29 2.51
N LYS A 1159 -17.68 -12.72 1.97
CA LYS A 1159 -17.68 -11.40 1.32
C LYS A 1159 -17.08 -11.52 -0.07
N LYS A 1160 -17.60 -10.71 -0.99
CA LYS A 1160 -17.00 -10.40 -2.30
C LYS A 1160 -16.50 -11.64 -3.09
N VAL A 1161 -17.45 -12.39 -3.64
CA VAL A 1161 -17.15 -13.57 -4.48
C VAL A 1161 -16.75 -13.15 -5.91
N GLY A 1162 -15.87 -13.95 -6.53
CA GLY A 1162 -15.49 -13.82 -7.94
C GLY A 1162 -14.60 -14.97 -8.40
N PHE A 1163 -13.93 -14.78 -9.51
CA PHE A 1163 -13.02 -15.73 -10.15
C PHE A 1163 -11.61 -15.17 -10.18
N SER A 1164 -10.62 -15.99 -9.82
CA SER A 1164 -9.21 -15.64 -9.88
C SER A 1164 -8.74 -15.41 -11.33
N GLY A 1165 -7.55 -14.85 -11.50
CA GLY A 1165 -6.88 -14.78 -12.82
C GLY A 1165 -6.70 -16.16 -13.48
N ASN A 1166 -6.77 -17.25 -12.70
CA ASN A 1166 -6.66 -18.64 -13.15
C ASN A 1166 -8.01 -19.39 -13.07
N GLN A 1167 -9.12 -18.67 -12.91
CA GLN A 1167 -10.50 -19.17 -12.92
C GLN A 1167 -10.90 -20.03 -11.71
N ASP A 1168 -10.15 -20.00 -10.61
CA ASP A 1168 -10.62 -20.54 -9.33
C ASP A 1168 -11.75 -19.66 -8.79
N LEU A 1169 -12.78 -20.24 -8.18
CA LEU A 1169 -13.86 -19.50 -7.53
C LEU A 1169 -13.39 -19.06 -6.13
N VAL A 1170 -13.35 -17.75 -5.88
CA VAL A 1170 -12.76 -17.12 -4.70
C VAL A 1170 -13.80 -16.31 -3.92
N ALA A 1171 -13.75 -16.35 -2.59
CA ALA A 1171 -14.47 -15.44 -1.70
C ALA A 1171 -13.61 -15.03 -0.50
N HIS A 1172 -13.74 -13.79 -0.05
CA HIS A 1172 -13.11 -13.30 1.17
C HIS A 1172 -13.93 -13.70 2.41
N LEU A 1173 -13.27 -13.79 3.55
CA LEU A 1173 -13.82 -14.31 4.80
C LEU A 1173 -13.66 -13.31 5.93
N VAL A 1174 -14.69 -13.22 6.77
CA VAL A 1174 -14.61 -12.58 8.10
C VAL A 1174 -15.11 -13.61 9.11
N TYR A 1175 -14.35 -13.88 10.17
CA TYR A 1175 -14.82 -14.75 11.26
C TYR A 1175 -16.10 -14.17 11.87
N VAL A 1176 -17.12 -15.01 12.02
CA VAL A 1176 -18.29 -14.72 12.86
C VAL A 1176 -17.88 -14.89 14.32
N GLU A 1177 -18.50 -14.15 15.26
CA GLU A 1177 -18.24 -14.38 16.69
C GLU A 1177 -18.48 -15.87 17.04
N PRO A 1178 -17.52 -16.55 17.68
CA PRO A 1178 -17.73 -17.91 18.17
C PRO A 1178 -18.91 -17.97 19.16
N GLN A 1179 -19.85 -18.89 18.91
CA GLN A 1179 -20.96 -19.21 19.82
C GLN A 1179 -20.51 -20.04 21.02
#